data_AF-A0A1X9LTJ9-F1
#
_entry.id   AF-A0A1X9LTJ9-F1
#
_cell.length_a   1.000
_cell.length_b   1.000
_cell.length_c   1.000
_cell.angle_alpha   90.00
_cell.angle_beta   90.00
_cell.angle_gamma   90.00
#
_symmetry.space_group_name_H-M   'P 1'
#
loop_
_entity.id
_entity.type
_entity.pdbx_description
1 polymer ?
#
loop_
_entity_poly.entity_id
_entity_poly.type
_entity_poly.pdbx_seq_one_letter_code
_entity_poly.pdbx_strand_id
1 'polypeptide(L)'
;MRKTPVPGFHRLRRAVAATGLCALLAGTIVATVPVSSAEAATLTISKATYLDKTLAGILGQVGGVVTGYEYKQTTAMTDETCFRPAYGPYSGDAPASCWTPNGYPGYDRVGAPNFASNEVGSDDDYHIDFFNQHILAAHGPDTTAQDIKDEWVAHNVGDWGPGELANGLMRNQGYLPPATGSAEYNRFYWLTEAYIENDTLGMVAPGMPATARDLTGKFASVTTEWDSVTWAEFYGTTYSLAYFATDVRDVLAQASAALPRNGWPYQIYQKVTALHQQNSTDWRWAQGELMSFVRNVYGQDNQQAIPDRNNGSLLIAILYGDNDYLTTLKIASLIGNDADCTASGVAGLMGIIKGMAGTPQEFKDRIYQNGAGRYINDAVTGFPPYIKNDYPRSQSWDSLAALYRDNAAAQIVARGGSQDATNFYVNAQTIQPEKTVLIDNADFERGTLAGWTAWTPGADPGTPNVYAEANGTAQSGAWKGTIVTDAEVPEAKLTTTVRGLQVGASYRVSAFVQANQNARLTVNSGSSPLYASVVATYGSPNYQWVNRSIEFTATSTTSEVGLYLPPGPTGFAAIDNIEVVQISQPSTTLYEAESSSRGGAEILTGATASGGAYVGGIDDPGDFVQFTVTAPAAGEYRAEIVQANGSGGLSSLALAVNGATKATVPFPRTEAWGQFSRNVVTVPVTLAAGSNTIKLSKPATGGGYVQLDYLRLGAAPQPVYGAISDVAVPNRGFEANPPTQSPASWGTWGGASGASADADFTETNAFEGTKRLTHYKAAAFEVFTDQTIALPNGTYTVTAWGEGGGGQSAAFLSVKNYGAGVPELKSDLPALGHPNWRRLSVSGVVVTNGQLTVGMYSKGSANNWASLDQVEVWRQ
;
A
#
# COMPACT_ATOMS: atom_id res chain seq x y z
N MET A 1 -16.34 69.22 -27.08
CA MET A 1 -17.18 70.44 -27.26
C MET A 1 -18.19 70.13 -28.35
N ARG A 2 -19.52 70.21 -28.10
CA ARG A 2 -20.61 69.73 -29.01
C ARG A 2 -20.56 68.19 -29.25
N LYS A 3 -21.59 67.46 -29.68
CA LYS A 3 -23.05 67.34 -29.45
C LYS A 3 -23.51 66.16 -30.35
N THR A 4 -24.44 65.32 -29.90
CA THR A 4 -25.21 64.29 -30.66
C THR A 4 -26.23 64.95 -31.65
N PRO A 5 -27.01 64.26 -32.55
CA PRO A 5 -27.54 62.87 -32.50
C PRO A 5 -27.76 62.12 -33.87
N VAL A 6 -28.66 61.11 -33.87
CA VAL A 6 -29.26 60.28 -34.98
C VAL A 6 -30.75 60.71 -35.26
N PRO A 7 -31.63 60.13 -36.16
CA PRO A 7 -31.67 58.80 -36.85
C PRO A 7 -32.28 58.71 -38.29
N GLY A 8 -32.43 57.48 -38.84
CA GLY A 8 -33.32 57.11 -39.97
C GLY A 8 -33.20 55.62 -40.38
N PHE A 9 -34.23 54.75 -40.28
CA PHE A 9 -35.39 54.49 -41.19
C PHE A 9 -35.03 53.84 -42.55
N HIS A 10 -35.72 52.82 -43.11
CA HIS A 10 -37.07 52.19 -42.98
C HIS A 10 -36.98 50.66 -43.33
N ARG A 11 -37.97 49.73 -43.32
CA ARG A 11 -39.44 49.59 -43.06
C ARG A 11 -39.70 48.14 -42.49
N LEU A 12 -40.77 47.34 -42.59
CA LEU A 12 -42.11 47.29 -43.25
C LEU A 12 -43.15 46.53 -42.33
N ARG A 13 -44.07 45.67 -42.82
CA ARG A 13 -45.21 44.97 -42.10
C ARG A 13 -45.65 43.66 -42.85
N ARG A 14 -46.62 42.78 -42.51
CA ARG A 14 -47.75 42.75 -41.51
C ARG A 14 -48.38 41.33 -41.24
N ALA A 15 -48.40 40.82 -39.99
CA ALA A 15 -49.34 39.81 -39.40
C ALA A 15 -49.46 38.39 -40.07
N VAL A 16 -50.18 37.35 -39.58
CA VAL A 16 -51.16 37.07 -38.49
C VAL A 16 -50.81 35.72 -37.79
N ALA A 17 -51.40 35.36 -36.63
CA ALA A 17 -51.09 34.14 -35.84
C ALA A 17 -52.16 33.02 -35.88
N ALA A 18 -51.77 31.79 -35.52
CA ALA A 18 -52.63 30.66 -35.11
C ALA A 18 -51.86 29.62 -34.26
N THR A 19 -52.56 28.70 -33.59
CA THR A 19 -52.05 27.74 -32.57
C THR A 19 -51.79 26.32 -33.09
N GLY A 20 -50.85 25.56 -32.50
CA GLY A 20 -50.92 24.09 -32.55
C GLY A 20 -49.69 23.27 -32.10
N LEU A 21 -49.97 22.27 -31.24
CA LEU A 21 -49.24 21.02 -30.98
C LEU A 21 -47.89 21.00 -30.23
N CYS A 22 -47.65 19.85 -29.57
CA CYS A 22 -46.51 19.58 -28.69
C CYS A 22 -45.39 18.81 -29.41
N ALA A 23 -44.15 19.00 -28.96
CA ALA A 23 -43.07 18.02 -29.10
C ALA A 23 -42.16 18.09 -27.86
N LEU A 24 -41.88 16.94 -27.23
CA LEU A 24 -40.80 16.86 -26.24
C LEU A 24 -39.47 16.72 -27.00
N LEU A 25 -38.46 17.49 -26.61
CA LEU A 25 -37.05 17.17 -26.85
C LEU A 25 -36.25 17.52 -25.59
N ALA A 26 -35.62 16.51 -25.00
CA ALA A 26 -34.78 16.69 -23.81
C ALA A 26 -33.43 17.27 -24.23
N GLY A 27 -33.19 18.54 -23.90
CA GLY A 27 -31.88 19.18 -24.08
C GLY A 27 -30.98 18.93 -22.87
N THR A 28 -30.09 17.95 -22.97
CA THR A 28 -29.02 17.74 -21.99
C THR A 28 -28.04 18.90 -22.02
N ILE A 29 -28.07 19.77 -21.01
CA ILE A 29 -27.06 20.81 -20.80
C ILE A 29 -25.79 20.13 -20.27
N VAL A 30 -24.93 19.66 -21.18
CA VAL A 30 -23.57 19.23 -20.83
C VAL A 30 -22.76 20.50 -20.55
N ALA A 31 -22.69 20.88 -19.28
CA ALA A 31 -21.83 21.96 -18.82
C ALA A 31 -20.36 21.50 -18.86
N THR A 32 -19.71 21.62 -20.03
CA THR A 32 -18.27 21.36 -20.18
C THR A 32 -17.48 22.42 -19.40
N VAL A 33 -17.14 22.10 -18.15
CA VAL A 33 -16.13 22.85 -17.40
C VAL A 33 -14.80 22.69 -18.15
N PRO A 34 -14.13 23.78 -18.57
CA PRO A 34 -12.84 23.67 -19.20
C PRO A 34 -11.80 23.27 -18.15
N VAL A 35 -11.40 22.00 -18.16
CA VAL A 35 -10.20 21.56 -17.45
C VAL A 35 -9.02 22.21 -18.15
N SER A 36 -8.46 23.27 -17.57
CA SER A 36 -7.20 23.84 -18.03
C SER A 36 -6.07 22.89 -17.66
N SER A 37 -5.72 22.00 -18.59
CA SER A 37 -4.46 21.27 -18.53
C SER A 37 -3.33 22.30 -18.57
N ALA A 38 -2.72 22.59 -17.43
CA ALA A 38 -1.37 23.13 -17.42
C ALA A 38 -0.47 22.11 -18.14
N GLU A 39 0.34 22.55 -19.09
CA GLU A 39 1.32 21.67 -19.73
C GLU A 39 2.26 21.12 -18.64
N ALA A 40 2.46 19.80 -18.63
CA ALA A 40 3.36 19.15 -17.69
C ALA A 40 4.77 19.71 -17.93
N ALA A 41 5.42 20.19 -16.86
CA ALA A 41 6.71 20.86 -16.98
C ALA A 41 7.75 19.90 -17.58
N THR A 42 8.39 20.28 -18.69
CA THR A 42 9.44 19.48 -19.29
C THR A 42 10.74 19.63 -18.51
N LEU A 43 11.12 18.60 -17.76
CA LEU A 43 12.43 18.51 -17.13
C LEU A 43 13.47 18.10 -18.18
N THR A 44 14.66 18.68 -18.10
CA THR A 44 15.79 18.33 -18.98
C THR A 44 16.94 17.82 -18.15
N ILE A 45 17.48 16.65 -18.50
CA ILE A 45 18.70 16.09 -17.91
C ILE A 45 19.62 15.60 -19.01
N SER A 46 20.92 15.92 -18.92
CA SER A 46 21.88 15.41 -19.91
C SER A 46 22.11 13.91 -19.70
N LYS A 47 22.34 13.15 -20.76
CA LYS A 47 22.63 11.71 -20.70
C LYS A 47 23.90 11.40 -19.90
N ALA A 48 24.85 12.34 -19.85
CA ALA A 48 26.03 12.26 -18.99
C ALA A 48 25.66 12.47 -17.50
N THR A 49 24.83 13.46 -17.18
CA THR A 49 24.34 13.71 -15.81
C THR A 49 23.46 12.59 -15.29
N TYR A 50 22.64 11.99 -16.17
CA TYR A 50 21.89 10.77 -15.86
C TYR A 50 22.87 9.64 -15.50
N LEU A 51 23.79 9.27 -16.41
CA LEU A 51 24.75 8.17 -16.19
C LEU A 51 25.61 8.37 -14.93
N ASP A 52 26.05 9.60 -14.63
CA ASP A 52 26.80 9.93 -13.41
C ASP A 52 25.99 9.62 -12.15
N LYS A 53 24.73 10.07 -12.09
CA LYS A 53 23.81 9.81 -10.98
C LYS A 53 23.41 8.33 -10.88
N THR A 54 23.18 7.65 -12.00
CA THR A 54 22.83 6.22 -12.04
C THR A 54 23.99 5.34 -11.59
N LEU A 55 25.20 5.59 -12.08
CA LEU A 55 26.41 4.87 -11.66
C LEU A 55 26.69 5.12 -10.16
N ALA A 56 26.57 6.36 -9.70
CA ALA A 56 26.69 6.70 -8.29
C ALA A 56 25.62 6.01 -7.42
N GLY A 57 24.39 5.84 -7.94
CA GLY A 57 23.32 5.08 -7.30
C GLY A 57 23.64 3.59 -7.18
N ILE A 58 24.03 2.92 -8.27
CA ILE A 58 24.41 1.49 -8.26
C ILE A 58 25.58 1.23 -7.30
N LEU A 59 26.62 2.07 -7.35
CA LEU A 59 27.77 1.98 -6.43
C LEU A 59 27.39 2.34 -4.99
N GLY A 60 26.34 3.13 -4.80
CA GLY A 60 25.72 3.42 -3.52
C GLY A 60 25.05 2.18 -2.94
N GLN A 61 24.10 1.59 -3.66
CA GLN A 61 23.36 0.38 -3.28
C GLN A 61 24.31 -0.75 -2.86
N VAL A 62 25.18 -1.19 -3.79
CA VAL A 62 26.18 -2.24 -3.53
C VAL A 62 27.13 -1.86 -2.39
N GLY A 63 27.55 -0.59 -2.32
CA GLY A 63 28.40 -0.07 -1.24
C GLY A 63 27.74 -0.03 0.13
N GLY A 64 26.42 0.14 0.18
CA GLY A 64 25.61 0.12 1.40
C GLY A 64 25.60 -1.26 2.05
N VAL A 65 25.26 -2.30 1.27
CA VAL A 65 25.31 -3.72 1.70
C VAL A 65 26.66 -4.05 2.31
N VAL A 66 27.76 -3.71 1.61
CA VAL A 66 29.12 -4.03 2.08
C VAL A 66 29.65 -3.09 3.18
N THR A 67 28.77 -2.29 3.78
CA THR A 67 29.03 -1.41 4.94
C THR A 67 28.11 -1.71 6.13
N GLY A 68 26.86 -2.13 5.90
CA GLY A 68 25.84 -2.34 6.94
C GLY A 68 25.94 -3.67 7.69
N TYR A 69 25.22 -3.75 8.82
CA TYR A 69 25.31 -4.85 9.79
C TYR A 69 23.94 -5.53 10.02
N GLU A 70 23.83 -6.83 9.72
CA GLU A 70 22.62 -7.66 9.87
C GLU A 70 22.42 -8.21 11.30
N TYR A 71 21.18 -8.32 11.78
CA TYR A 71 20.86 -8.66 13.18
C TYR A 71 19.61 -9.55 13.37
N LYS A 72 19.64 -10.77 12.81
CA LYS A 72 18.51 -11.72 12.61
C LYS A 72 17.52 -11.99 13.76
N GLN A 73 17.83 -11.64 15.00
CA GLN A 73 16.96 -11.87 16.16
C GLN A 73 16.91 -10.70 17.15
N THR A 74 17.50 -9.54 16.82
CA THR A 74 17.70 -8.45 17.79
C THR A 74 17.67 -7.06 17.15
N THR A 75 16.99 -6.10 17.77
CA THR A 75 17.01 -4.66 17.41
C THR A 75 18.31 -3.95 17.83
N ALA A 76 19.43 -4.68 17.89
CA ALA A 76 20.68 -4.24 18.51
C ALA A 76 21.45 -3.26 17.61
N MET A 77 21.72 -2.05 18.12
CA MET A 77 22.55 -1.06 17.44
C MET A 77 24.05 -1.38 17.59
N THR A 78 24.81 -1.02 16.55
CA THR A 78 26.26 -1.21 16.48
C THR A 78 27.04 -0.05 17.14
N ASP A 79 28.24 -0.34 17.64
CA ASP A 79 29.17 0.69 18.13
C ASP A 79 29.76 1.52 16.97
N GLU A 80 30.02 2.81 17.20
CA GLU A 80 30.47 3.71 16.14
C GLU A 80 31.87 3.40 15.60
N THR A 81 32.72 2.70 16.37
CA THR A 81 34.05 2.28 15.91
C THR A 81 34.00 1.19 14.83
N CYS A 82 32.83 0.57 14.63
CA CYS A 82 32.58 -0.43 13.60
C CYS A 82 32.26 0.18 12.21
N PHE A 83 31.94 1.47 12.12
CA PHE A 83 31.58 2.09 10.85
C PHE A 83 32.79 2.28 9.92
N ARG A 84 32.75 1.62 8.76
CA ARG A 84 33.78 1.71 7.72
C ARG A 84 33.17 1.50 6.33
N PRO A 85 33.02 2.55 5.50
CA PRO A 85 32.47 2.43 4.15
C PRO A 85 33.19 1.36 3.31
N ALA A 86 32.45 0.36 2.82
CA ALA A 86 32.95 -0.80 2.10
C ALA A 86 33.99 -1.68 2.82
N TYR A 87 34.01 -1.64 4.16
CA TYR A 87 34.75 -2.59 5.03
C TYR A 87 33.85 -3.16 6.15
N GLY A 88 32.56 -3.38 5.86
CA GLY A 88 31.59 -4.01 6.75
C GLY A 88 31.62 -5.56 6.72
N PRO A 89 30.66 -6.25 7.37
CA PRO A 89 30.59 -7.71 7.47
C PRO A 89 30.68 -8.41 6.12
N TYR A 90 29.82 -8.02 5.18
CA TYR A 90 29.73 -8.53 3.81
C TYR A 90 30.99 -8.27 2.94
N SER A 91 32.00 -7.57 3.46
CA SER A 91 33.29 -7.38 2.80
C SER A 91 34.40 -8.32 3.31
N GLY A 92 34.17 -9.02 4.42
CA GLY A 92 35.18 -9.80 5.16
C GLY A 92 36.05 -8.99 6.14
N ASP A 93 36.00 -7.64 6.10
CA ASP A 93 36.92 -6.76 6.85
C ASP A 93 36.37 -6.18 8.17
N ALA A 94 35.12 -6.50 8.54
CA ALA A 94 34.54 -6.03 9.81
C ALA A 94 35.40 -6.48 11.02
N PRO A 95 35.74 -5.59 11.97
CA PRO A 95 36.56 -5.96 13.13
C PRO A 95 35.91 -7.08 13.95
N ALA A 96 36.70 -8.01 14.48
CA ALA A 96 36.22 -9.15 15.27
C ALA A 96 35.31 -8.77 16.47
N SER A 97 35.42 -7.54 16.99
CA SER A 97 34.57 -6.98 18.04
C SER A 97 33.19 -6.49 17.58
N CYS A 98 32.98 -6.37 16.27
CA CYS A 98 31.77 -5.87 15.62
C CYS A 98 30.87 -7.00 15.07
N TRP A 99 31.37 -8.24 15.03
CA TRP A 99 30.57 -9.41 14.69
C TRP A 99 29.69 -9.83 15.87
N THR A 100 28.44 -10.21 15.58
CA THR A 100 27.57 -10.84 16.58
C THR A 100 27.86 -12.33 16.69
N PRO A 101 27.45 -13.01 17.78
CA PRO A 101 27.55 -14.47 17.89
C PRO A 101 26.76 -15.27 16.82
N ASN A 102 25.89 -14.61 16.06
CA ASN A 102 25.06 -15.20 15.01
C ASN A 102 25.46 -14.76 13.58
N GLY A 103 26.32 -13.75 13.42
CA GLY A 103 26.68 -13.19 12.10
C GLY A 103 27.45 -14.20 11.25
N TYR A 104 27.14 -14.27 9.94
CA TYR A 104 27.60 -15.33 9.05
C TYR A 104 29.11 -15.30 8.77
N PRO A 105 29.91 -16.26 9.27
CA PRO A 105 31.32 -16.33 8.93
C PRO A 105 31.51 -16.85 7.48
N GLY A 106 32.12 -16.03 6.61
CA GLY A 106 32.48 -16.40 5.23
C GLY A 106 31.51 -15.93 4.14
N TYR A 107 30.58 -15.03 4.45
CA TYR A 107 29.68 -14.37 3.50
C TYR A 107 30.38 -13.20 2.76
N ASP A 108 31.67 -13.35 2.44
CA ASP A 108 32.52 -12.27 1.95
C ASP A 108 32.26 -12.02 0.45
N ARG A 109 31.72 -10.85 0.11
CA ARG A 109 31.27 -10.52 -1.27
C ARG A 109 32.28 -9.76 -2.11
N VAL A 110 33.27 -9.10 -1.49
CA VAL A 110 34.14 -8.12 -2.17
C VAL A 110 35.60 -8.57 -2.19
N GLY A 111 36.00 -9.15 -3.32
CA GLY A 111 37.37 -9.57 -3.57
C GLY A 111 37.75 -10.93 -2.99
N ALA A 112 39.07 -11.12 -2.82
CA ALA A 112 39.65 -12.40 -2.42
C ALA A 112 39.35 -12.72 -0.94
N PRO A 113 39.10 -13.99 -0.57
CA PRO A 113 39.38 -15.20 -1.35
C PRO A 113 38.27 -15.63 -2.33
N ASN A 114 37.04 -15.12 -2.19
CA ASN A 114 35.88 -15.62 -2.91
C ASN A 114 35.80 -15.14 -4.38
N PHE A 115 36.23 -13.89 -4.63
CA PHE A 115 36.16 -13.22 -5.93
C PHE A 115 37.52 -12.63 -6.34
N ALA A 116 37.70 -12.20 -7.60
CA ALA A 116 38.90 -11.45 -7.98
C ALA A 116 38.92 -10.06 -7.31
N SER A 117 40.10 -9.44 -7.18
CA SER A 117 40.26 -8.19 -6.41
C SER A 117 39.47 -6.97 -6.93
N ASN A 118 38.85 -7.07 -8.11
CA ASN A 118 38.00 -6.06 -8.75
C ASN A 118 36.54 -6.54 -8.95
N GLU A 119 36.12 -7.59 -8.26
CA GLU A 119 34.82 -8.25 -8.39
C GLU A 119 34.00 -8.18 -7.09
N VAL A 120 32.68 -8.01 -7.24
CA VAL A 120 31.68 -8.13 -6.16
C VAL A 120 30.64 -9.19 -6.54
N GLY A 121 30.43 -10.18 -5.68
CA GLY A 121 29.43 -11.23 -5.85
C GLY A 121 27.98 -10.75 -5.70
N SER A 122 27.00 -11.52 -6.21
CA SER A 122 25.57 -11.16 -6.18
C SER A 122 24.92 -11.32 -4.82
N ASP A 123 24.25 -10.27 -4.36
CA ASP A 123 23.52 -10.18 -3.09
C ASP A 123 22.05 -9.86 -3.28
N ASP A 124 21.27 -10.15 -2.24
CA ASP A 124 19.81 -10.10 -2.20
C ASP A 124 19.34 -8.72 -2.70
N ASP A 125 19.79 -7.70 -1.95
CA ASP A 125 19.68 -6.24 -2.05
C ASP A 125 19.97 -5.55 -3.40
N TYR A 126 20.26 -6.29 -4.48
CA TYR A 126 20.46 -5.70 -5.83
C TYR A 126 20.44 -6.70 -7.00
N HIS A 127 20.50 -8.01 -6.79
CA HIS A 127 20.58 -8.93 -7.91
C HIS A 127 19.28 -8.97 -8.75
N ILE A 128 18.11 -8.92 -8.12
CA ILE A 128 16.82 -8.78 -8.81
C ILE A 128 16.67 -7.39 -9.43
N ASP A 129 17.18 -6.29 -8.84
CA ASP A 129 17.17 -4.99 -9.50
C ASP A 129 17.88 -5.02 -10.87
N PHE A 130 19.05 -5.68 -10.93
CA PHE A 130 19.77 -5.89 -12.19
C PHE A 130 19.02 -6.84 -13.15
N PHE A 131 18.30 -7.83 -12.61
CA PHE A 131 17.44 -8.72 -13.41
C PHE A 131 16.20 -8.00 -13.97
N ASN A 132 15.59 -7.12 -13.18
CA ASN A 132 14.48 -6.25 -13.58
C ASN A 132 14.91 -5.34 -14.75
N GLN A 133 16.17 -4.88 -14.76
CA GLN A 133 16.72 -4.18 -15.93
C GLN A 133 16.88 -5.07 -17.18
N HIS A 134 17.15 -6.37 -17.02
CA HIS A 134 17.17 -7.33 -18.13
C HIS A 134 15.75 -7.55 -18.68
N ILE A 135 14.77 -7.77 -17.81
CA ILE A 135 13.35 -7.95 -18.19
C ILE A 135 12.85 -6.71 -18.94
N LEU A 136 13.12 -5.50 -18.43
CA LEU A 136 12.77 -4.24 -19.11
C LEU A 136 13.47 -4.05 -20.47
N ALA A 137 14.71 -4.52 -20.62
CA ALA A 137 15.43 -4.44 -21.89
C ALA A 137 14.95 -5.48 -22.92
N ALA A 138 14.44 -6.63 -22.48
CA ALA A 138 13.86 -7.67 -23.32
C ALA A 138 12.44 -7.30 -23.80
N HIS A 139 11.59 -6.77 -22.92
CA HIS A 139 10.15 -6.59 -23.15
C HIS A 139 9.70 -5.13 -23.30
N GLY A 140 10.57 -4.17 -22.98
CA GLY A 140 10.27 -2.74 -23.07
C GLY A 140 9.45 -2.20 -21.89
N PRO A 141 8.99 -0.94 -21.97
CA PRO A 141 8.51 -0.17 -20.82
C PRO A 141 7.14 -0.57 -20.27
N ASP A 142 6.41 -1.45 -20.97
CA ASP A 142 5.05 -1.90 -20.64
C ASP A 142 4.99 -3.41 -20.34
N THR A 143 6.08 -3.96 -19.78
CA THR A 143 6.26 -5.37 -19.38
C THR A 143 5.02 -5.94 -18.68
N THR A 144 4.58 -7.14 -19.09
CA THR A 144 3.43 -7.84 -18.51
C THR A 144 3.84 -8.85 -17.43
N ALA A 145 2.93 -9.23 -16.55
CA ALA A 145 3.18 -10.25 -15.52
C ALA A 145 3.49 -11.64 -16.13
N GLN A 146 3.06 -11.89 -17.37
CA GLN A 146 3.46 -13.07 -18.13
C GLN A 146 4.94 -13.01 -18.52
N ASP A 147 5.42 -11.84 -18.97
CA ASP A 147 6.80 -11.67 -19.40
C ASP A 147 7.74 -11.80 -18.19
N ILE A 148 7.44 -11.13 -17.07
CA ILE A 148 8.18 -11.27 -15.81
C ILE A 148 8.29 -12.74 -15.40
N LYS A 149 7.17 -13.48 -15.43
CA LYS A 149 7.18 -14.91 -15.10
C LYS A 149 8.04 -15.72 -16.07
N ASP A 150 7.85 -15.52 -17.37
CA ASP A 150 8.53 -16.34 -18.38
C ASP A 150 10.05 -16.10 -18.32
N GLU A 151 10.51 -14.89 -18.00
CA GLU A 151 11.91 -14.57 -17.71
C GLU A 151 12.41 -15.24 -16.42
N TRP A 152 11.72 -15.07 -15.28
CA TRP A 152 12.07 -15.74 -14.01
C TRP A 152 12.15 -17.28 -14.17
N VAL A 153 11.24 -17.86 -14.96
CA VAL A 153 11.20 -19.30 -15.28
C VAL A 153 12.34 -19.72 -16.22
N ALA A 154 12.61 -18.96 -17.29
CA ALA A 154 13.68 -19.24 -18.24
C ALA A 154 15.06 -19.16 -17.59
N HIS A 155 15.34 -18.05 -16.90
CA HIS A 155 16.67 -17.73 -16.38
C HIS A 155 17.11 -18.53 -15.17
N ASN A 156 16.21 -19.26 -14.50
CA ASN A 156 16.57 -20.02 -13.29
C ASN A 156 17.23 -19.10 -12.25
N VAL A 157 16.51 -18.00 -11.98
CA VAL A 157 16.60 -17.22 -10.75
C VAL A 157 16.48 -18.18 -9.57
N GLY A 158 17.22 -17.94 -8.51
CA GLY A 158 17.05 -18.56 -7.22
C GLY A 158 17.54 -17.59 -6.16
N ASP A 159 16.83 -17.54 -5.04
CA ASP A 159 16.68 -16.33 -4.23
C ASP A 159 16.39 -16.70 -2.77
N TRP A 160 16.01 -15.75 -1.92
CA TRP A 160 15.59 -15.98 -0.53
C TRP A 160 14.08 -15.90 -0.33
N GLY A 161 13.67 -16.06 0.94
CA GLY A 161 12.31 -15.91 1.49
C GLY A 161 11.14 -16.06 0.51
N PRO A 162 10.47 -14.95 0.14
CA PRO A 162 9.33 -14.91 -0.77
C PRO A 162 9.75 -15.05 -2.23
N GLY A 163 10.97 -14.67 -2.62
CA GLY A 163 11.48 -14.73 -3.99
C GLY A 163 11.61 -16.17 -4.48
N GLU A 164 12.26 -17.04 -3.71
CA GLU A 164 12.35 -18.47 -4.03
C GLU A 164 10.99 -19.18 -3.96
N LEU A 165 10.09 -18.73 -3.08
CA LEU A 165 8.72 -19.25 -3.03
C LEU A 165 7.89 -18.82 -4.25
N ALA A 166 7.97 -17.54 -4.66
CA ALA A 166 7.35 -17.00 -5.86
C ALA A 166 7.87 -17.71 -7.11
N ASN A 167 9.19 -17.83 -7.24
CA ASN A 167 9.89 -18.62 -8.25
C ASN A 167 9.40 -20.08 -8.28
N GLY A 168 9.26 -20.71 -7.11
CA GLY A 168 8.69 -22.05 -6.96
C GLY A 168 7.23 -22.17 -7.43
N LEU A 169 6.39 -21.15 -7.17
CA LEU A 169 5.01 -21.08 -7.66
C LEU A 169 4.94 -20.85 -9.18
N MET A 170 5.79 -19.98 -9.72
CA MET A 170 5.91 -19.70 -11.15
C MET A 170 6.36 -20.93 -11.94
N ARG A 171 7.34 -21.67 -11.43
CA ARG A 171 7.92 -22.88 -12.05
C ARG A 171 7.04 -24.12 -11.93
N ASN A 172 6.68 -24.48 -10.70
CA ASN A 172 6.13 -25.81 -10.39
C ASN A 172 4.61 -25.83 -10.39
N GLN A 173 3.96 -24.70 -10.10
CA GLN A 173 2.50 -24.57 -10.20
C GLN A 173 2.07 -23.84 -11.47
N GLY A 174 2.92 -22.99 -12.05
CA GLY A 174 2.64 -22.23 -13.27
C GLY A 174 1.91 -20.89 -13.05
N TYR A 175 1.85 -20.41 -11.79
CA TYR A 175 1.11 -19.20 -11.40
C TYR A 175 1.75 -17.93 -11.95
N LEU A 176 0.97 -16.85 -12.02
CA LEU A 176 1.40 -15.51 -12.43
C LEU A 176 1.43 -14.55 -11.22
N PRO A 177 2.33 -13.56 -11.20
CA PRO A 177 2.16 -12.35 -10.38
C PRO A 177 0.79 -11.69 -10.65
N PRO A 178 0.14 -11.08 -9.64
CA PRO A 178 0.57 -10.92 -8.26
C PRO A 178 0.25 -12.13 -7.35
N ALA A 179 -0.33 -13.22 -7.87
CA ALA A 179 -0.71 -14.37 -7.04
C ALA A 179 0.53 -15.04 -6.40
N THR A 180 1.69 -14.93 -7.03
CA THR A 180 2.98 -15.43 -6.52
C THR A 180 3.49 -14.70 -5.28
N GLY A 181 3.04 -13.44 -5.04
CA GLY A 181 3.37 -12.66 -3.85
C GLY A 181 2.27 -12.60 -2.79
N SER A 182 1.01 -12.86 -3.17
CA SER A 182 -0.15 -12.79 -2.25
C SER A 182 -0.09 -13.77 -1.08
N ALA A 183 -0.63 -13.38 0.08
CA ALA A 183 -0.70 -14.15 1.32
C ALA A 183 -1.51 -15.46 1.22
N GLU A 184 -2.30 -15.64 0.16
CA GLU A 184 -3.00 -16.90 -0.14
C GLU A 184 -2.02 -18.03 -0.52
N TYR A 185 -0.89 -17.69 -1.16
CA TYR A 185 0.05 -18.66 -1.74
C TYR A 185 1.49 -18.47 -1.27
N ASN A 186 1.88 -17.25 -0.89
CA ASN A 186 3.20 -16.90 -0.38
C ASN A 186 3.12 -16.59 1.13
N ARG A 187 3.71 -17.44 1.97
CA ARG A 187 3.72 -17.24 3.43
C ARG A 187 4.60 -16.06 3.88
N PHE A 188 5.44 -15.57 2.97
CA PHE A 188 6.45 -14.54 3.18
C PHE A 188 6.04 -13.20 2.54
N TYR A 189 4.75 -13.02 2.23
CA TYR A 189 4.15 -11.86 1.57
C TYR A 189 4.45 -10.48 2.20
N TRP A 190 5.07 -10.45 3.38
CA TRP A 190 5.33 -9.31 4.24
C TRP A 190 6.83 -9.02 4.46
N LEU A 191 7.75 -9.75 3.81
CA LEU A 191 9.19 -9.58 3.99
C LEU A 191 9.76 -8.38 3.16
N THR A 192 11.09 -8.26 3.17
CA THR A 192 11.95 -7.17 2.68
C THR A 192 12.05 -7.06 1.16
N GLU A 193 12.08 -8.21 0.48
CA GLU A 193 12.38 -8.41 -0.94
C GLU A 193 11.58 -7.48 -1.85
N ALA A 194 10.32 -7.18 -1.46
CA ALA A 194 9.50 -6.15 -2.09
C ALA A 194 10.24 -4.84 -2.39
N TYR A 195 10.96 -4.30 -1.40
CA TYR A 195 11.54 -2.95 -1.43
C TYR A 195 13.06 -2.92 -1.56
N ILE A 196 13.77 -4.03 -1.33
CA ILE A 196 15.23 -4.11 -1.50
C ILE A 196 15.69 -4.56 -2.90
N GLU A 197 14.75 -5.02 -3.75
CA GLU A 197 15.01 -5.55 -5.10
C GLU A 197 14.36 -4.72 -6.23
N ASN A 198 13.63 -3.67 -5.87
CA ASN A 198 12.72 -2.97 -6.79
C ASN A 198 12.74 -1.43 -6.65
N ASP A 199 13.64 -0.87 -5.83
CA ASP A 199 13.77 0.59 -5.67
C ASP A 199 14.45 1.24 -6.89
N THR A 200 15.38 0.52 -7.54
CA THR A 200 16.10 1.00 -8.72
C THR A 200 15.21 1.17 -9.95
N LEU A 201 13.99 0.61 -9.94
CA LEU A 201 12.97 0.91 -10.95
C LEU A 201 12.59 2.40 -10.96
N GLY A 202 12.83 3.13 -9.87
CA GLY A 202 12.82 4.60 -9.88
C GLY A 202 13.89 5.23 -10.79
N MET A 203 15.02 4.57 -10.99
CA MET A 203 16.09 5.04 -11.91
C MET A 203 15.70 4.97 -13.39
N VAL A 204 14.75 4.10 -13.79
CA VAL A 204 14.23 4.08 -15.17
C VAL A 204 13.09 5.08 -15.38
N ALA A 205 12.62 5.76 -14.33
CA ALA A 205 11.57 6.75 -14.39
C ALA A 205 12.00 8.12 -13.80
N PRO A 206 13.18 8.67 -14.17
CA PRO A 206 13.75 9.87 -13.51
C PRO A 206 12.83 11.08 -13.70
N GLY A 207 12.31 11.67 -12.61
CA GLY A 207 11.33 12.77 -12.65
C GLY A 207 9.90 12.35 -13.06
N MET A 208 9.62 11.04 -13.09
CA MET A 208 8.31 10.46 -13.39
C MET A 208 7.80 9.59 -12.22
N PRO A 209 7.63 10.16 -11.00
CA PRO A 209 7.38 9.39 -9.78
C PRO A 209 6.11 8.53 -9.79
N ALA A 210 5.05 8.93 -10.50
CA ALA A 210 3.86 8.07 -10.63
C ALA A 210 4.16 6.83 -11.50
N THR A 211 4.90 6.98 -12.59
CA THR A 211 5.38 5.84 -13.39
C THR A 211 6.35 4.97 -12.61
N ALA A 212 7.23 5.57 -11.79
CA ALA A 212 8.15 4.83 -10.93
C ALA A 212 7.40 3.95 -9.93
N ARG A 213 6.44 4.52 -9.21
CA ARG A 213 5.57 3.80 -8.27
C ARG A 213 4.83 2.65 -8.96
N ASP A 214 4.08 2.93 -10.02
CA ASP A 214 3.23 1.94 -10.69
C ASP A 214 4.07 0.79 -11.31
N LEU A 215 5.32 1.07 -11.68
CA LEU A 215 6.29 0.08 -12.14
C LEU A 215 6.86 -0.76 -10.99
N THR A 216 7.34 -0.13 -9.92
CA THR A 216 7.85 -0.84 -8.73
C THR A 216 6.78 -1.72 -8.09
N GLY A 217 5.54 -1.24 -7.94
CA GLY A 217 4.42 -2.03 -7.41
C GLY A 217 4.13 -3.29 -8.22
N LYS A 218 4.24 -3.22 -9.57
CA LYS A 218 4.10 -4.40 -10.43
C LYS A 218 5.17 -5.45 -10.13
N PHE A 219 6.45 -5.07 -10.07
CA PHE A 219 7.55 -6.02 -9.85
C PHE A 219 7.60 -6.52 -8.39
N ALA A 220 7.40 -5.67 -7.38
CA ALA A 220 7.33 -6.08 -5.97
C ALA A 220 6.19 -7.10 -5.71
N SER A 221 5.09 -7.02 -6.46
CA SER A 221 3.98 -7.99 -6.39
C SER A 221 4.31 -9.40 -6.89
N VAL A 222 5.49 -9.61 -7.48
CA VAL A 222 6.02 -10.96 -7.78
C VAL A 222 6.22 -11.73 -6.48
N THR A 223 6.77 -11.08 -5.45
CA THR A 223 7.24 -11.70 -4.20
C THR A 223 6.31 -11.42 -3.02
N THR A 224 5.61 -10.27 -2.98
CA THR A 224 4.91 -9.79 -1.77
C THR A 224 3.53 -9.17 -2.03
N GLU A 225 2.82 -8.77 -0.95
CA GLU A 225 1.70 -7.82 -1.01
C GLU A 225 1.74 -6.83 0.19
N TRP A 226 0.64 -6.09 0.43
CA TRP A 226 0.44 -5.26 1.63
C TRP A 226 1.50 -4.16 1.86
N ASP A 227 1.86 -3.86 3.11
CA ASP A 227 2.77 -2.78 3.52
C ASP A 227 4.14 -2.90 2.83
N SER A 228 4.63 -4.10 2.52
CA SER A 228 5.91 -4.30 1.81
C SER A 228 5.89 -3.72 0.40
N VAL A 229 4.82 -3.94 -0.37
CA VAL A 229 4.65 -3.34 -1.70
C VAL A 229 4.47 -1.83 -1.60
N THR A 230 3.72 -1.35 -0.59
CA THR A 230 3.56 0.09 -0.30
C THR A 230 4.90 0.78 -0.02
N TRP A 231 5.81 0.12 0.70
CA TRP A 231 7.16 0.62 0.92
C TRP A 231 8.01 0.59 -0.37
N ALA A 232 7.93 -0.47 -1.17
CA ALA A 232 8.62 -0.52 -2.47
C ALA A 232 8.22 0.64 -3.37
N GLU A 233 6.90 0.85 -3.52
CA GLU A 233 6.28 1.95 -4.24
C GLU A 233 6.79 3.35 -3.79
N PHE A 234 7.04 3.51 -2.49
CA PHE A 234 7.66 4.71 -1.92
C PHE A 234 9.14 4.85 -2.29
N TYR A 235 9.93 3.77 -2.32
CA TYR A 235 11.35 3.84 -2.71
C TYR A 235 11.56 4.07 -4.20
N GLY A 236 10.80 3.39 -5.07
CA GLY A 236 10.76 3.73 -6.49
C GLY A 236 10.40 5.21 -6.73
N THR A 237 9.45 5.74 -5.93
CA THR A 237 9.11 7.16 -5.93
C THR A 237 10.28 8.06 -5.52
N THR A 238 11.00 7.76 -4.42
CA THR A 238 12.15 8.58 -3.97
C THR A 238 13.30 8.56 -4.98
N TYR A 239 13.65 7.38 -5.52
CA TYR A 239 14.72 7.22 -6.51
C TYR A 239 14.45 8.01 -7.80
N SER A 240 13.18 8.04 -8.27
CA SER A 240 12.79 8.86 -9.41
C SER A 240 12.96 10.37 -9.15
N LEU A 241 12.56 10.85 -7.96
CA LEU A 241 12.65 12.26 -7.58
C LEU A 241 14.11 12.72 -7.39
N ALA A 242 14.97 11.85 -6.88
CA ALA A 242 16.37 12.13 -6.56
C ALA A 242 17.22 12.63 -7.75
N TYR A 243 16.85 12.29 -9.00
CA TYR A 243 17.55 12.78 -10.19
C TYR A 243 17.57 14.31 -10.29
N PHE A 244 16.51 14.98 -9.81
CA PHE A 244 16.34 16.44 -9.89
C PHE A 244 16.45 17.15 -8.54
N ALA A 245 16.70 16.43 -7.44
CA ALA A 245 16.81 16.97 -6.10
C ALA A 245 18.25 17.32 -5.69
N THR A 246 18.37 18.21 -4.69
CA THR A 246 19.63 18.56 -4.00
C THR A 246 19.62 18.22 -2.51
N ASP A 247 18.44 18.07 -1.92
CA ASP A 247 18.26 17.59 -0.54
C ASP A 247 17.35 16.36 -0.50
N VAL A 248 17.81 15.34 0.22
CA VAL A 248 17.11 14.06 0.39
C VAL A 248 15.83 14.21 1.21
N ARG A 249 15.73 15.24 2.06
CA ARG A 249 14.52 15.53 2.86
C ARG A 249 13.39 16.08 2.00
N ASP A 250 13.71 16.90 1.00
CA ASP A 250 12.73 17.35 0.00
C ASP A 250 12.20 16.16 -0.84
N VAL A 251 13.03 15.15 -1.07
CA VAL A 251 12.63 13.89 -1.73
C VAL A 251 11.67 13.09 -0.85
N LEU A 252 11.99 12.87 0.44
CA LEU A 252 11.09 12.20 1.38
C LEU A 252 9.75 12.92 1.53
N ALA A 253 9.78 14.25 1.68
CA ALA A 253 8.57 15.05 1.86
C ALA A 253 7.62 14.92 0.67
N GLN A 254 8.15 14.95 -0.57
CA GLN A 254 7.37 14.71 -1.78
C GLN A 254 6.91 13.25 -1.89
N ALA A 255 7.80 12.28 -1.68
CA ALA A 255 7.50 10.86 -1.76
C ALA A 255 6.49 10.37 -0.71
N SER A 256 6.32 11.09 0.41
CA SER A 256 5.30 10.78 1.43
C SER A 256 3.86 10.74 0.88
N ALA A 257 3.62 11.34 -0.30
CA ALA A 257 2.36 11.24 -1.03
C ALA A 257 2.15 9.90 -1.77
N ALA A 258 3.15 9.01 -1.84
CA ALA A 258 2.95 7.62 -2.28
C ALA A 258 2.35 6.75 -1.16
N LEU A 259 2.61 7.08 0.11
CA LEU A 259 2.09 6.33 1.25
C LEU A 259 0.59 6.64 1.43
N PRO A 260 -0.30 5.63 1.48
CA PRO A 260 -1.72 5.84 1.77
C PRO A 260 -1.90 6.58 3.09
N ARG A 261 -2.61 7.73 3.09
CA ARG A 261 -2.73 8.62 4.27
C ARG A 261 -3.41 7.97 5.49
N ASN A 262 -4.03 6.80 5.32
CA ASN A 262 -4.57 5.90 6.34
C ASN A 262 -3.57 4.83 6.83
N GLY A 263 -2.69 4.37 5.94
CA GLY A 263 -1.89 3.17 6.10
C GLY A 263 -0.86 3.27 7.22
N TRP A 264 -0.43 2.12 7.71
CA TRP A 264 0.61 2.03 8.73
C TRP A 264 1.97 2.60 8.26
N PRO A 265 2.41 2.42 7.00
CA PRO A 265 3.62 3.09 6.48
C PRO A 265 3.60 4.61 6.64
N TYR A 266 2.46 5.27 6.42
CA TYR A 266 2.33 6.71 6.66
C TYR A 266 2.38 7.09 8.15
N GLN A 267 1.85 6.23 9.04
CA GLN A 267 1.94 6.42 10.49
C GLN A 267 3.38 6.28 11.01
N ILE A 268 4.18 5.38 10.43
CA ILE A 268 5.62 5.27 10.68
C ILE A 268 6.37 6.53 10.20
N TYR A 269 6.05 7.01 8.99
CA TYR A 269 6.58 8.28 8.49
C TYR A 269 6.25 9.47 9.42
N GLN A 270 5.02 9.54 9.94
CA GLN A 270 4.64 10.54 10.95
C GLN A 270 5.44 10.38 12.25
N LYS A 271 5.54 9.17 12.83
CA LYS A 271 6.32 8.92 14.07
C LYS A 271 7.79 9.27 13.92
N VAL A 272 8.45 8.90 12.82
CA VAL A 272 9.88 9.24 12.61
C VAL A 272 10.08 10.75 12.40
N THR A 273 9.20 11.40 11.63
CA THR A 273 9.22 12.87 11.46
C THR A 273 9.03 13.58 12.80
N ALA A 274 8.12 13.07 13.64
CA ALA A 274 7.83 13.58 14.98
C ALA A 274 9.03 13.46 15.94
N LEU A 275 9.72 12.31 15.93
CA LEU A 275 10.95 12.10 16.69
C LEU A 275 12.05 13.07 16.27
N HIS A 276 12.24 13.27 14.96
CA HIS A 276 13.22 14.23 14.44
C HIS A 276 12.90 15.68 14.84
N GLN A 277 11.62 16.05 14.96
CA GLN A 277 11.23 17.36 15.53
C GLN A 277 11.50 17.48 17.04
N GLN A 278 11.31 16.39 17.79
CA GLN A 278 11.54 16.35 19.25
C GLN A 278 13.02 16.46 19.60
N ASN A 279 13.88 15.73 18.87
CA ASN A 279 15.33 15.78 19.00
C ASN A 279 15.96 15.36 17.67
N SER A 280 16.53 16.32 16.93
CA SER A 280 17.11 16.11 15.60
C SER A 280 18.55 15.58 15.60
N THR A 281 19.12 15.22 16.76
CA THR A 281 20.53 14.79 16.86
C THR A 281 20.73 13.40 17.48
N ASP A 282 19.83 12.94 18.35
CA ASP A 282 19.90 11.59 18.93
C ASP A 282 19.07 10.56 18.15
N TRP A 283 19.67 10.03 17.08
CA TRP A 283 19.08 8.96 16.28
C TRP A 283 18.95 7.63 17.04
N ARG A 284 19.74 7.41 18.11
CA ARG A 284 19.69 6.18 18.91
C ARG A 284 18.47 6.18 19.85
N TRP A 285 18.17 7.32 20.46
CA TRP A 285 16.90 7.51 21.15
C TRP A 285 15.72 7.34 20.18
N ALA A 286 15.78 7.94 18.99
CA ALA A 286 14.72 7.79 17.99
C ALA A 286 14.51 6.33 17.53
N GLN A 287 15.58 5.53 17.42
CA GLN A 287 15.49 4.10 17.15
C GLN A 287 14.73 3.37 18.27
N GLY A 288 15.06 3.62 19.54
CA GLY A 288 14.37 2.99 20.69
C GLY A 288 12.89 3.36 20.79
N GLU A 289 12.55 4.61 20.48
CA GLU A 289 11.17 5.10 20.40
C GLU A 289 10.38 4.48 19.23
N LEU A 290 11.02 4.30 18.07
CA LEU A 290 10.44 3.60 16.91
C LEU A 290 10.19 2.12 17.23
N MET A 291 11.17 1.43 17.81
CA MET A 291 11.05 0.01 18.20
C MET A 291 10.00 -0.22 19.30
N SER A 292 9.54 0.84 19.98
CA SER A 292 8.43 0.82 20.93
C SER A 292 7.05 1.12 20.30
N PHE A 293 7.02 1.44 19.00
CA PHE A 293 5.82 1.85 18.25
C PHE A 293 5.43 0.89 17.11
N VAL A 294 6.41 0.19 16.53
CA VAL A 294 6.23 -0.80 15.45
C VAL A 294 5.29 -1.96 15.80
N ARG A 295 4.68 -2.56 14.78
CA ARG A 295 3.81 -3.74 14.88
C ARG A 295 4.62 -5.03 14.61
N ASN A 296 4.10 -6.16 15.08
CA ASN A 296 4.55 -7.48 14.59
C ASN A 296 3.66 -7.92 13.41
N VAL A 297 4.07 -8.94 12.66
CA VAL A 297 3.30 -9.55 11.58
C VAL A 297 3.06 -11.03 11.87
N TYR A 298 1.88 -11.52 11.48
CA TYR A 298 1.53 -12.93 11.67
C TYR A 298 2.48 -13.88 10.93
N GLY A 299 2.99 -14.87 11.66
CA GLY A 299 3.85 -15.91 11.10
C GLY A 299 5.30 -15.47 10.88
N GLN A 300 5.70 -14.29 11.38
CA GLN A 300 7.09 -13.84 11.34
C GLN A 300 8.03 -14.84 12.04
N ASP A 301 9.09 -15.25 11.35
CA ASP A 301 10.18 -16.10 11.87
C ASP A 301 11.50 -15.32 12.02
N ASN A 302 11.59 -14.13 11.41
CA ASN A 302 12.67 -13.16 11.53
C ASN A 302 12.16 -11.84 12.13
N GLN A 303 12.97 -11.16 12.96
CA GLN A 303 12.61 -9.87 13.59
C GLN A 303 13.22 -8.63 12.92
N GLN A 304 14.20 -8.79 12.04
CA GLN A 304 14.79 -7.66 11.31
C GLN A 304 13.89 -7.23 10.14
N ALA A 305 13.52 -8.19 9.28
CA ALA A 305 12.85 -7.99 7.99
C ALA A 305 11.36 -7.61 8.08
N ILE A 306 10.92 -7.09 9.22
CA ILE A 306 9.56 -6.57 9.42
C ILE A 306 9.52 -5.16 8.80
N PRO A 307 8.61 -4.85 7.84
CA PRO A 307 8.74 -3.66 7.00
C PRO A 307 8.77 -2.32 7.74
N ASP A 308 8.03 -2.17 8.83
CA ASP A 308 7.99 -0.90 9.56
C ASP A 308 9.26 -0.62 10.39
N ARG A 309 10.01 -1.66 10.75
CA ARG A 309 11.29 -1.55 11.46
C ARG A 309 12.40 -1.04 10.55
N ASN A 310 12.63 -1.74 9.44
CA ASN A 310 13.67 -1.38 8.47
C ASN A 310 13.37 -0.02 7.82
N ASN A 311 12.14 0.18 7.35
CA ASN A 311 11.81 1.42 6.63
C ASN A 311 11.68 2.63 7.59
N GLY A 312 11.30 2.40 8.85
CA GLY A 312 11.44 3.40 9.91
C GLY A 312 12.91 3.74 10.22
N SER A 313 13.80 2.74 10.32
CA SER A 313 15.25 2.94 10.44
C SER A 313 15.84 3.71 9.26
N LEU A 314 15.40 3.41 8.03
CA LEU A 314 15.81 4.10 6.82
C LEU A 314 15.41 5.58 6.85
N LEU A 315 14.17 5.89 7.26
CA LEU A 315 13.72 7.27 7.46
C LEU A 315 14.52 8.00 8.56
N ILE A 316 14.89 7.33 9.65
CA ILE A 316 15.77 7.89 10.68
C ILE A 316 17.13 8.24 10.06
N ALA A 317 17.76 7.31 9.33
CA ALA A 317 19.08 7.52 8.73
C ALA A 317 19.12 8.70 7.76
N ILE A 318 18.06 8.89 6.96
CA ILE A 318 17.96 10.02 6.04
C ILE A 318 17.75 11.36 6.78
N LEU A 319 16.83 11.41 7.75
CA LEU A 319 16.48 12.66 8.44
C LEU A 319 17.62 13.15 9.33
N TYR A 320 18.18 12.25 10.16
CA TYR A 320 19.28 12.55 11.09
C TYR A 320 20.64 12.65 10.39
N GLY A 321 20.77 12.21 9.14
CA GLY A 321 21.97 12.35 8.34
C GLY A 321 22.21 13.75 7.76
N ASP A 322 21.27 14.70 7.95
CA ASP A 322 21.35 16.11 7.50
C ASP A 322 21.77 16.28 6.03
N ASN A 323 21.35 15.36 5.16
CA ASN A 323 21.70 15.34 3.74
C ASN A 323 23.23 15.21 3.47
N ASP A 324 24.02 14.71 4.42
CA ASP A 324 25.40 14.27 4.22
C ASP A 324 25.47 12.76 3.91
N TYR A 325 26.28 12.37 2.92
CA TYR A 325 26.35 10.97 2.47
C TYR A 325 26.89 10.06 3.57
N LEU A 326 28.05 10.41 4.14
CA LEU A 326 28.73 9.55 5.11
C LEU A 326 27.98 9.48 6.44
N THR A 327 27.30 10.55 6.84
CA THR A 327 26.47 10.57 8.05
C THR A 327 25.18 9.77 7.88
N THR A 328 24.45 9.94 6.77
CA THR A 328 23.30 9.09 6.42
C THR A 328 23.68 7.60 6.36
N LEU A 329 24.77 7.27 5.65
CA LEU A 329 25.30 5.90 5.57
C LEU A 329 25.73 5.36 6.94
N LYS A 330 26.42 6.16 7.76
CA LYS A 330 26.80 5.78 9.14
C LYS A 330 25.61 5.42 10.00
N ILE A 331 24.54 6.21 9.95
CA ILE A 331 23.35 5.91 10.75
C ILE A 331 22.70 4.63 10.22
N ALA A 332 22.44 4.55 8.92
CA ALA A 332 21.84 3.38 8.28
C ALA A 332 22.59 2.07 8.56
N SER A 333 23.93 2.09 8.52
CA SER A 333 24.75 0.90 8.77
C SER A 333 24.87 0.46 10.24
N LEU A 334 24.54 1.32 11.22
CA LEU A 334 24.71 1.03 12.65
C LEU A 334 23.38 0.91 13.44
N ILE A 335 22.24 1.08 12.78
CA ILE A 335 20.92 1.23 13.44
C ILE A 335 20.28 -0.08 13.91
N GLY A 336 20.88 -1.23 13.56
CA GLY A 336 20.34 -2.56 13.84
C GLY A 336 19.22 -2.98 12.88
N ASN A 337 18.66 -4.18 13.10
CA ASN A 337 17.80 -4.89 12.13
C ASN A 337 18.58 -5.19 10.83
N ASP A 338 17.98 -5.06 9.63
CA ASP A 338 18.70 -5.18 8.35
C ASP A 338 19.43 -3.86 8.06
N ALA A 339 20.53 -3.59 8.76
CA ALA A 339 21.27 -2.35 8.60
C ALA A 339 22.14 -2.34 7.32
N ASP A 340 22.33 -3.51 6.70
CA ASP A 340 22.77 -3.77 5.32
C ASP A 340 21.72 -3.32 4.30
N CYS A 341 20.49 -3.84 4.33
CA CYS A 341 19.43 -3.42 3.42
C CYS A 341 19.11 -1.92 3.59
N THR A 342 19.07 -1.46 4.85
CA THR A 342 18.87 -0.05 5.19
C THR A 342 20.00 0.83 4.63
N ALA A 343 21.25 0.36 4.70
CA ALA A 343 22.39 1.06 4.11
C ALA A 343 22.36 1.05 2.57
N SER A 344 21.93 -0.06 1.96
CA SER A 344 21.74 -0.21 0.51
C SER A 344 20.82 0.89 -0.03
N GLY A 345 19.58 0.95 0.47
CA GLY A 345 18.57 1.90 0.00
C GLY A 345 18.94 3.38 0.22
N VAL A 346 19.51 3.76 1.38
CA VAL A 346 19.94 5.15 1.57
C VAL A 346 21.16 5.52 0.72
N ALA A 347 22.10 4.59 0.52
CA ALA A 347 23.32 4.87 -0.22
C ALA A 347 23.04 4.96 -1.72
N GLY A 348 22.14 4.12 -2.25
CA GLY A 348 21.65 4.25 -3.63
C GLY A 348 20.97 5.60 -3.86
N LEU A 349 20.02 5.97 -2.99
CA LEU A 349 19.34 7.26 -3.03
C LEU A 349 20.30 8.46 -2.95
N MET A 350 21.26 8.43 -2.00
CA MET A 350 22.27 9.48 -1.86
C MET A 350 23.26 9.51 -3.03
N GLY A 351 23.57 8.37 -3.64
CA GLY A 351 24.30 8.25 -4.90
C GLY A 351 23.63 9.03 -6.02
N ILE A 352 22.33 8.82 -6.23
CA ILE A 352 21.55 9.56 -7.25
C ILE A 352 21.55 11.07 -6.94
N ILE A 353 21.41 11.49 -5.69
CA ILE A 353 21.37 12.93 -5.34
C ILE A 353 22.73 13.59 -5.57
N LYS A 354 23.82 12.99 -5.08
CA LYS A 354 25.17 13.60 -5.02
C LYS A 354 26.02 13.36 -6.29
N GLY A 355 25.71 12.35 -7.09
CA GLY A 355 26.51 11.93 -8.24
C GLY A 355 27.90 11.40 -7.87
N MET A 356 28.70 11.02 -8.88
CA MET A 356 30.03 10.44 -8.66
C MET A 356 30.99 11.41 -7.97
N ALA A 357 30.72 12.72 -8.01
CA ALA A 357 31.45 13.70 -7.22
C ALA A 357 31.36 13.40 -5.71
N GLY A 358 30.15 13.13 -5.19
CA GLY A 358 29.89 12.94 -3.76
C GLY A 358 29.85 11.50 -3.26
N THR A 359 29.86 10.49 -4.13
CA THR A 359 30.03 9.06 -3.73
C THR A 359 31.29 8.87 -2.87
N PRO A 360 31.27 8.06 -1.80
CA PRO A 360 32.44 7.76 -0.95
C PRO A 360 33.67 7.31 -1.74
N GLN A 361 34.86 7.65 -1.24
CA GLN A 361 36.12 7.33 -1.91
C GLN A 361 36.43 5.84 -1.84
N GLU A 362 36.04 5.20 -0.76
CA GLU A 362 36.12 3.75 -0.53
C GLU A 362 35.29 2.98 -1.57
N PHE A 363 34.11 3.48 -1.95
CA PHE A 363 33.28 2.87 -2.99
C PHE A 363 33.94 3.02 -4.38
N LYS A 364 34.56 4.17 -4.65
CA LYS A 364 35.34 4.41 -5.88
C LYS A 364 36.56 3.50 -5.99
N ASP A 365 37.29 3.34 -4.89
CA ASP A 365 38.58 2.64 -4.87
C ASP A 365 38.47 1.12 -4.64
N ARG A 366 37.41 0.64 -3.97
CA ARG A 366 37.17 -0.80 -3.74
C ARG A 366 36.18 -1.42 -4.74
N ILE A 367 35.08 -0.74 -5.07
CA ILE A 367 33.99 -1.32 -5.87
C ILE A 367 34.11 -0.93 -7.35
N TYR A 368 34.21 0.36 -7.66
CA TYR A 368 34.25 0.86 -9.04
C TYR A 368 35.61 0.68 -9.73
N GLN A 369 36.71 0.88 -8.98
CA GLN A 369 38.10 0.75 -9.42
C GLN A 369 38.39 1.47 -10.75
N ASN A 370 37.89 2.70 -10.89
CA ASN A 370 38.04 3.53 -12.10
C ASN A 370 37.59 2.81 -13.39
N GLY A 371 36.43 2.13 -13.34
CA GLY A 371 35.85 1.37 -14.46
C GLY A 371 36.39 -0.07 -14.62
N ALA A 372 37.35 -0.50 -13.79
CA ALA A 372 37.81 -1.90 -13.77
C ALA A 372 36.91 -2.82 -12.92
N GLY A 373 36.08 -2.26 -12.05
CA GLY A 373 35.18 -2.98 -11.15
C GLY A 373 34.05 -3.72 -11.86
N ARG A 374 33.64 -4.87 -11.30
CA ARG A 374 32.65 -5.76 -11.91
C ARG A 374 31.67 -6.35 -10.89
N TYR A 375 30.41 -6.42 -11.29
CA TYR A 375 29.40 -7.30 -10.70
C TYR A 375 29.63 -8.75 -11.19
N ILE A 376 29.50 -9.71 -10.28
CA ILE A 376 29.53 -11.15 -10.53
C ILE A 376 28.23 -11.78 -10.02
N ASN A 377 27.39 -12.22 -10.94
CA ASN A 377 26.28 -13.12 -10.65
C ASN A 377 26.85 -14.50 -10.24
N ASP A 378 26.72 -14.87 -8.97
CA ASP A 378 27.39 -16.03 -8.39
C ASP A 378 26.59 -17.34 -8.50
N ALA A 379 26.13 -17.61 -9.73
CA ALA A 379 25.45 -18.85 -10.11
C ALA A 379 26.29 -20.14 -9.96
N VAL A 380 27.51 -20.09 -9.40
CA VAL A 380 28.49 -21.19 -9.40
C VAL A 380 28.91 -21.72 -8.03
N THR A 381 28.87 -20.90 -6.96
CA THR A 381 29.19 -21.39 -5.58
C THR A 381 28.06 -22.22 -4.97
N GLY A 382 26.85 -22.19 -5.57
CA GLY A 382 25.65 -22.83 -5.04
C GLY A 382 24.84 -21.94 -4.07
N PHE A 383 25.25 -20.68 -3.96
CA PHE A 383 24.75 -19.66 -3.07
C PHE A 383 23.54 -18.94 -3.69
N PRO A 384 22.30 -19.06 -3.17
CA PRO A 384 21.25 -18.08 -3.47
C PRO A 384 21.63 -16.74 -2.80
N PRO A 385 21.59 -15.60 -3.51
CA PRO A 385 20.89 -15.42 -4.79
C PRO A 385 21.76 -15.55 -6.05
N TYR A 386 21.13 -16.02 -7.14
CA TYR A 386 21.73 -16.20 -8.46
C TYR A 386 20.73 -16.11 -9.62
N ILE A 387 21.24 -15.93 -10.84
CA ILE A 387 20.48 -16.00 -12.09
C ILE A 387 21.23 -16.92 -13.07
N LYS A 388 20.78 -18.16 -13.29
CA LYS A 388 21.62 -19.24 -13.87
C LYS A 388 21.70 -19.31 -15.40
N ASN A 389 20.58 -19.56 -16.06
CA ASN A 389 20.54 -19.83 -17.50
C ASN A 389 20.64 -18.51 -18.26
N ASP A 390 21.37 -18.48 -19.37
CA ASP A 390 21.40 -17.40 -20.39
C ASP A 390 21.58 -15.93 -19.90
N TYR A 391 21.92 -15.73 -18.62
CA TYR A 391 22.17 -14.43 -18.01
C TYR A 391 23.69 -14.16 -17.89
N PRO A 392 24.18 -12.91 -18.01
CA PRO A 392 25.60 -12.61 -17.87
C PRO A 392 26.15 -12.99 -16.49
N ARG A 393 27.22 -13.79 -16.44
CA ARG A 393 27.94 -14.04 -15.18
C ARG A 393 28.68 -12.79 -14.66
N SER A 394 29.11 -11.90 -15.54
CA SER A 394 29.97 -10.76 -15.16
C SER A 394 29.72 -9.51 -15.99
N GLN A 395 29.42 -8.39 -15.34
CA GLN A 395 29.14 -7.09 -15.96
C GLN A 395 30.02 -5.99 -15.32
N SER A 396 30.41 -4.96 -16.07
CA SER A 396 31.01 -3.75 -15.44
C SER A 396 29.90 -2.82 -14.96
N TRP A 397 30.18 -2.03 -13.94
CA TRP A 397 29.24 -1.04 -13.40
C TRP A 397 28.75 -0.06 -14.48
N ASP A 398 29.63 0.36 -15.39
CA ASP A 398 29.28 1.19 -16.56
C ASP A 398 28.29 0.50 -17.52
N SER A 399 28.39 -0.82 -17.68
CA SER A 399 27.48 -1.59 -18.53
C SER A 399 26.08 -1.76 -17.90
N LEU A 400 26.02 -1.85 -16.57
CA LEU A 400 24.76 -1.78 -15.83
C LEU A 400 24.14 -0.38 -15.95
N ALA A 401 24.89 0.69 -15.64
CA ALA A 401 24.41 2.07 -15.78
C ALA A 401 23.94 2.42 -17.20
N ALA A 402 24.57 1.86 -18.24
CA ALA A 402 24.13 1.97 -19.63
C ALA A 402 22.80 1.23 -19.90
N LEU A 403 22.55 0.09 -19.26
CA LEU A 403 21.28 -0.65 -19.36
C LEU A 403 20.13 0.15 -18.74
N TYR A 404 20.33 0.67 -17.52
CA TYR A 404 19.39 1.60 -16.87
C TYR A 404 19.08 2.81 -17.75
N ARG A 405 20.10 3.43 -18.37
CA ARG A 405 19.93 4.56 -19.30
C ARG A 405 19.03 4.21 -20.48
N ASP A 406 19.19 3.03 -21.07
CA ASP A 406 18.44 2.65 -22.27
C ASP A 406 17.01 2.22 -21.93
N ASN A 407 16.80 1.60 -20.76
CA ASN A 407 15.46 1.38 -20.18
C ASN A 407 14.76 2.71 -19.85
N ALA A 408 15.48 3.67 -19.24
CA ALA A 408 14.97 5.01 -18.97
C ALA A 408 14.60 5.75 -20.26
N ALA A 409 15.44 5.63 -21.30
CA ALA A 409 15.18 6.20 -22.61
C ALA A 409 13.88 5.65 -23.24
N ALA A 410 13.58 4.36 -23.04
CA ALA A 410 12.34 3.73 -23.47
C ALA A 410 11.12 4.21 -22.65
N GLN A 411 11.22 4.22 -21.30
CA GLN A 411 10.16 4.73 -20.42
C GLN A 411 9.81 6.20 -20.72
N ILE A 412 10.82 7.08 -20.83
CA ILE A 412 10.61 8.51 -21.09
C ILE A 412 9.84 8.73 -22.40
N VAL A 413 10.16 7.99 -23.47
CA VAL A 413 9.42 8.06 -24.74
C VAL A 413 8.02 7.47 -24.61
N ALA A 414 7.85 6.34 -23.92
CA ALA A 414 6.55 5.70 -23.71
C ALA A 414 5.58 6.52 -22.83
N ARG A 415 6.10 7.42 -21.99
CA ARG A 415 5.30 8.42 -21.23
C ARG A 415 5.25 9.80 -21.91
N GLY A 416 5.54 9.85 -23.21
CA GLY A 416 5.35 11.01 -24.07
C GLY A 416 6.44 12.09 -24.00
N GLY A 417 7.54 11.82 -23.30
CA GLY A 417 8.76 12.62 -23.36
C GLY A 417 9.56 12.37 -24.65
N SER A 418 10.77 12.90 -24.72
CA SER A 418 11.65 12.71 -25.88
C SER A 418 13.13 12.74 -25.51
N GLN A 419 14.01 12.57 -26.50
CA GLN A 419 15.46 12.55 -26.32
C GLN A 419 16.18 13.02 -27.58
N ASP A 420 17.40 13.54 -27.43
CA ASP A 420 18.32 13.81 -28.54
C ASP A 420 19.66 13.06 -28.33
N ALA A 421 20.74 13.48 -28.99
CA ALA A 421 22.07 12.87 -28.84
C ALA A 421 22.71 13.09 -27.45
N THR A 422 22.25 14.10 -26.70
CA THR A 422 22.90 14.62 -25.49
C THR A 422 21.97 14.64 -24.27
N ASN A 423 20.66 14.72 -24.46
CA ASN A 423 19.67 15.01 -23.43
C ASN A 423 18.48 14.05 -23.43
N PHE A 424 17.84 13.96 -22.27
CA PHE A 424 16.47 13.50 -22.09
C PHE A 424 15.56 14.70 -21.78
N TYR A 425 14.36 14.69 -22.36
CA TYR A 425 13.29 15.66 -22.14
C TYR A 425 12.09 14.92 -21.53
N VAL A 426 11.96 15.02 -20.21
CA VAL A 426 11.00 14.26 -19.42
C VAL A 426 9.75 15.11 -19.16
N ASN A 427 8.56 14.55 -19.41
CA ASN A 427 7.32 15.16 -18.94
C ASN A 427 7.22 14.92 -17.43
N ALA A 428 7.39 15.95 -16.60
CA ALA A 428 7.35 15.81 -15.15
C ALA A 428 6.00 15.25 -14.69
N GLN A 429 6.04 14.29 -13.78
CA GLN A 429 4.86 13.76 -13.11
C GLN A 429 4.90 14.17 -11.64
N THR A 430 3.73 14.45 -11.05
CA THR A 430 3.62 14.60 -9.59
C THR A 430 3.15 13.29 -8.99
N ILE A 431 3.78 12.84 -7.91
CA ILE A 431 3.14 11.88 -7.00
C ILE A 431 1.94 12.56 -6.32
N GLN A 432 0.86 11.81 -6.09
CA GLN A 432 -0.37 12.27 -5.45
C GLN A 432 -0.92 11.13 -4.58
N PRO A 433 -1.50 11.42 -3.41
CA PRO A 433 -2.02 10.40 -2.51
C PRO A 433 -3.29 9.75 -3.04
N GLU A 434 -3.56 8.55 -2.54
CA GLU A 434 -4.78 7.80 -2.82
C GLU A 434 -6.00 8.40 -2.13
N LYS A 435 -7.13 8.38 -2.84
CA LYS A 435 -8.44 8.71 -2.26
C LYS A 435 -8.98 7.54 -1.44
N THR A 436 -8.31 7.24 -0.34
CA THR A 436 -8.76 6.28 0.65
C THR A 436 -9.78 6.90 1.60
N VAL A 437 -10.79 6.12 1.97
CA VAL A 437 -11.81 6.50 2.96
C VAL A 437 -11.42 5.87 4.29
N LEU A 438 -11.16 6.70 5.31
CA LEU A 438 -10.76 6.17 6.62
C LEU A 438 -11.91 5.36 7.23
N ILE A 439 -11.60 4.12 7.63
CA ILE A 439 -12.33 3.38 8.63
C ILE A 439 -11.67 3.67 9.98
N ASP A 440 -12.48 3.95 10.99
CA ASP A 440 -11.99 4.18 12.35
C ASP A 440 -11.67 2.84 13.02
N ASN A 441 -10.50 2.74 13.66
CA ASN A 441 -10.03 1.51 14.32
C ASN A 441 -10.01 0.30 13.36
N ALA A 442 -9.47 0.49 12.15
CA ALA A 442 -9.48 -0.47 11.04
C ALA A 442 -8.60 -1.72 11.25
N ASP A 443 -7.63 -1.64 12.15
CA ASP A 443 -6.69 -2.67 12.58
C ASP A 443 -6.96 -3.12 14.03
N PHE A 444 -8.08 -2.70 14.63
CA PHE A 444 -8.51 -3.02 16.00
C PHE A 444 -7.52 -2.64 17.12
N GLU A 445 -6.44 -1.92 16.81
CA GLU A 445 -5.31 -1.62 17.71
C GLU A 445 -5.65 -0.69 18.89
N ARG A 446 -6.92 -0.26 19.03
CA ARG A 446 -7.43 0.34 20.29
C ARG A 446 -7.80 -0.69 21.36
N GLY A 447 -7.68 -1.99 21.07
CA GLY A 447 -8.06 -3.08 21.98
C GLY A 447 -9.54 -3.18 22.29
N THR A 448 -10.39 -2.61 21.42
CA THR A 448 -11.84 -2.53 21.58
C THR A 448 -12.53 -2.55 20.21
N LEU A 449 -13.84 -2.77 20.19
CA LEU A 449 -14.68 -2.61 18.99
C LEU A 449 -15.16 -1.15 18.80
N ALA A 450 -14.41 -0.15 19.30
CA ALA A 450 -14.71 1.26 19.03
C ALA A 450 -14.78 1.52 17.51
N GLY A 451 -15.81 2.25 17.05
CA GLY A 451 -16.06 2.46 15.62
C GLY A 451 -16.72 1.29 14.87
N TRP A 452 -16.94 0.15 15.52
CA TRP A 452 -17.55 -1.06 14.93
C TRP A 452 -18.88 -1.44 15.59
N THR A 453 -19.65 -2.27 14.90
CA THR A 453 -20.95 -2.82 15.32
C THR A 453 -20.87 -4.34 15.32
N ALA A 454 -21.03 -4.94 16.50
CA ALA A 454 -21.30 -6.37 16.64
C ALA A 454 -22.79 -6.65 16.44
N TRP A 455 -23.13 -7.76 15.79
CA TRP A 455 -24.51 -8.24 15.70
C TRP A 455 -24.58 -9.77 15.73
N THR A 456 -25.58 -10.29 16.44
CA THR A 456 -25.92 -11.72 16.56
C THR A 456 -27.44 -11.89 16.68
N PRO A 457 -28.02 -13.03 16.29
CA PRO A 457 -29.46 -13.28 16.45
C PRO A 457 -29.84 -13.42 17.92
N GLY A 458 -30.80 -12.60 18.38
CA GLY A 458 -31.51 -12.81 19.65
C GLY A 458 -30.73 -12.59 20.95
N ALA A 459 -29.43 -12.28 20.89
CA ALA A 459 -28.60 -12.07 22.08
C ALA A 459 -28.74 -10.67 22.69
N ASP A 460 -28.28 -10.54 23.94
CA ASP A 460 -28.10 -9.25 24.63
C ASP A 460 -26.93 -8.48 23.98
N PRO A 461 -27.06 -7.18 23.63
CA PRO A 461 -26.05 -6.42 22.87
C PRO A 461 -24.64 -6.25 23.49
N GLY A 462 -24.32 -6.91 24.60
CA GLY A 462 -22.96 -7.05 25.16
C GLY A 462 -22.27 -8.37 24.80
N THR A 463 -22.47 -8.86 23.57
CA THR A 463 -22.25 -10.28 23.19
C THR A 463 -20.83 -10.81 23.42
N PRO A 464 -20.64 -11.97 24.09
CA PRO A 464 -19.31 -12.59 24.26
C PRO A 464 -18.75 -13.25 22.98
N ASN A 465 -19.55 -13.35 21.91
CA ASN A 465 -19.21 -14.03 20.66
C ASN A 465 -18.59 -13.11 19.58
N VAL A 466 -18.52 -11.80 19.80
CA VAL A 466 -17.90 -10.84 18.87
C VAL A 466 -17.09 -9.82 19.68
N TYR A 467 -15.77 -9.82 19.53
CA TYR A 467 -14.86 -9.08 20.40
C TYR A 467 -13.55 -8.67 19.70
N ALA A 468 -12.86 -7.68 20.24
CA ALA A 468 -11.46 -7.42 19.90
C ALA A 468 -10.57 -8.40 20.67
N GLU A 469 -9.63 -9.05 20.00
CA GLU A 469 -8.86 -10.18 20.54
C GLU A 469 -7.34 -9.94 20.47
N ALA A 470 -6.68 -10.00 21.63
CA ALA A 470 -5.22 -10.04 21.74
C ALA A 470 -4.73 -11.40 22.25
N ASN A 471 -4.52 -12.33 21.32
CA ASN A 471 -4.01 -13.68 21.56
C ASN A 471 -2.70 -13.99 20.82
N GLY A 472 -2.05 -12.98 20.24
CA GLY A 472 -0.83 -13.13 19.43
C GLY A 472 -1.07 -13.70 18.02
N THR A 473 -2.31 -13.67 17.52
CA THR A 473 -2.66 -14.17 16.17
C THR A 473 -3.39 -13.15 15.28
N ALA A 474 -3.31 -11.86 15.59
CA ALA A 474 -3.63 -10.77 14.67
C ALA A 474 -2.76 -10.86 13.39
N GLN A 475 -3.22 -10.31 12.25
CA GLN A 475 -2.41 -10.28 11.03
C GLN A 475 -1.25 -9.29 11.20
N SER A 476 -1.52 -8.18 11.87
CA SER A 476 -0.52 -7.22 12.32
C SER A 476 -0.74 -6.82 13.79
N GLY A 477 0.29 -6.30 14.45
CA GLY A 477 0.17 -5.70 15.77
C GLY A 477 -0.08 -6.72 16.89
N ALA A 478 -1.10 -6.46 17.70
CA ALA A 478 -1.51 -7.24 18.84
C ALA A 478 -3.00 -7.63 18.82
N TRP A 479 -3.86 -6.84 18.17
CA TRP A 479 -5.32 -6.97 18.22
C TRP A 479 -5.94 -7.30 16.86
N LYS A 480 -7.07 -8.03 16.89
CA LYS A 480 -7.91 -8.28 15.71
C LYS A 480 -9.40 -8.27 16.06
N GLY A 481 -10.27 -8.11 15.07
CA GLY A 481 -11.71 -8.29 15.25
C GLY A 481 -12.09 -9.75 15.07
N THR A 482 -12.52 -10.44 16.14
CA THR A 482 -12.87 -11.87 16.14
C THR A 482 -14.37 -12.09 16.29
N ILE A 483 -14.89 -13.08 15.54
CA ILE A 483 -16.25 -13.62 15.63
C ILE A 483 -16.16 -15.13 15.92
N VAL A 484 -16.94 -15.62 16.89
CA VAL A 484 -17.08 -17.04 17.22
C VAL A 484 -18.56 -17.46 17.16
N THR A 485 -18.88 -18.54 16.45
CA THR A 485 -20.23 -19.15 16.45
C THR A 485 -20.23 -20.47 17.22
N ASP A 486 -21.42 -20.84 17.72
CA ASP A 486 -21.70 -22.06 18.46
C ASP A 486 -23.19 -22.47 18.28
N ALA A 487 -23.74 -23.29 19.18
CA ALA A 487 -25.11 -23.78 19.10
C ALA A 487 -26.17 -22.78 19.58
N GLU A 488 -25.78 -21.75 20.33
CA GLU A 488 -26.65 -20.66 20.81
C GLU A 488 -26.51 -19.42 19.92
N VAL A 489 -25.30 -19.14 19.41
CA VAL A 489 -25.00 -18.10 18.42
C VAL A 489 -24.54 -18.74 17.09
N PRO A 490 -25.48 -19.15 16.21
CA PRO A 490 -25.14 -19.89 14.99
C PRO A 490 -24.62 -19.01 13.84
N GLU A 491 -24.90 -17.71 13.86
CA GLU A 491 -24.41 -16.71 12.90
C GLU A 491 -24.08 -15.40 13.63
N ALA A 492 -23.17 -14.60 13.08
CA ALA A 492 -22.69 -13.37 13.71
C ALA A 492 -22.00 -12.42 12.72
N LYS A 493 -21.98 -11.12 13.03
CA LYS A 493 -21.37 -10.06 12.21
C LYS A 493 -20.51 -9.11 13.03
N LEU A 494 -19.48 -8.59 12.39
CA LEU A 494 -18.66 -7.46 12.84
C LEU A 494 -18.50 -6.48 11.68
N THR A 495 -19.24 -5.37 11.72
CA THR A 495 -19.32 -4.40 10.61
C THR A 495 -19.03 -2.97 11.06
N THR A 496 -18.70 -2.10 10.11
CA THR A 496 -18.58 -0.66 10.32
C THR A 496 -19.23 0.10 9.17
N THR A 497 -19.60 1.37 9.41
CA THR A 497 -20.23 2.24 8.41
C THR A 497 -19.18 3.17 7.81
N VAL A 498 -18.78 2.87 6.57
CA VAL A 498 -17.94 3.75 5.74
C VAL A 498 -18.74 5.01 5.37
N ARG A 499 -18.11 6.18 5.38
CA ARG A 499 -18.76 7.49 5.17
C ARG A 499 -18.00 8.35 4.17
N GLY A 500 -18.71 9.25 3.48
CA GLY A 500 -18.12 10.17 2.51
C GLY A 500 -17.98 9.59 1.09
N LEU A 501 -18.62 8.45 0.80
CA LEU A 501 -18.61 7.83 -0.52
C LEU A 501 -19.24 8.76 -1.56
N GLN A 502 -18.63 8.82 -2.75
CA GLN A 502 -19.16 9.56 -3.89
C GLN A 502 -20.13 8.66 -4.66
N VAL A 503 -21.42 9.00 -4.66
CA VAL A 503 -22.46 8.21 -5.37
C VAL A 503 -22.12 8.11 -6.85
N GLY A 504 -22.07 6.89 -7.38
CA GLY A 504 -21.68 6.59 -8.76
C GLY A 504 -20.18 6.32 -8.96
N ALA A 505 -19.30 6.66 -8.01
CA ALA A 505 -17.90 6.25 -8.05
C ALA A 505 -17.73 4.78 -7.61
N SER A 506 -16.61 4.16 -7.99
CA SER A 506 -16.25 2.81 -7.54
C SER A 506 -15.19 2.81 -6.45
N TYR A 507 -15.27 1.78 -5.62
CA TYR A 507 -14.41 1.56 -4.47
C TYR A 507 -14.04 0.08 -4.40
N ARG A 508 -12.82 -0.18 -3.93
CA ARG A 508 -12.36 -1.51 -3.52
C ARG A 508 -12.34 -1.53 -2.00
N VAL A 509 -13.11 -2.43 -1.39
CA VAL A 509 -12.92 -2.79 0.02
C VAL A 509 -11.94 -3.94 0.04
N SER A 510 -10.89 -3.86 0.85
CA SER A 510 -9.91 -4.93 1.08
C SER A 510 -9.80 -5.21 2.57
N ALA A 511 -9.51 -6.45 2.97
CA ALA A 511 -9.16 -6.78 4.36
C ALA A 511 -8.36 -8.07 4.43
N PHE A 512 -7.50 -8.19 5.44
CA PHE A 512 -6.99 -9.48 5.86
C PHE A 512 -8.05 -10.19 6.68
N VAL A 513 -8.27 -11.47 6.34
CA VAL A 513 -9.30 -12.31 6.95
C VAL A 513 -8.79 -13.73 7.17
N GLN A 514 -9.24 -14.37 8.24
CA GLN A 514 -8.84 -15.71 8.68
C GLN A 514 -10.09 -16.45 9.15
N ALA A 515 -10.31 -17.70 8.75
CA ALA A 515 -11.47 -18.48 9.20
C ALA A 515 -11.16 -19.98 9.32
N ASN A 516 -11.77 -20.69 10.28
CA ASN A 516 -11.75 -22.16 10.31
C ASN A 516 -12.97 -22.80 9.60
N GLN A 517 -13.97 -22.00 9.23
CA GLN A 517 -15.20 -22.42 8.58
C GLN A 517 -15.58 -21.46 7.43
N ASN A 518 -16.81 -21.57 6.93
CA ASN A 518 -17.34 -20.64 5.93
C ASN A 518 -17.59 -19.27 6.58
N ALA A 519 -16.96 -18.22 6.07
CA ALA A 519 -17.12 -16.83 6.46
C ALA A 519 -17.12 -15.92 5.22
N ARG A 520 -17.45 -14.64 5.40
CA ARG A 520 -17.58 -13.68 4.31
C ARG A 520 -17.02 -12.31 4.69
N LEU A 521 -16.13 -11.76 3.88
CA LEU A 521 -16.00 -10.29 3.77
C LEU A 521 -17.27 -9.80 3.05
N THR A 522 -17.81 -8.65 3.46
CA THR A 522 -19.11 -8.16 2.96
C THR A 522 -19.12 -6.65 2.69
N VAL A 523 -19.92 -6.23 1.71
CA VAL A 523 -20.21 -4.83 1.37
C VAL A 523 -21.69 -4.67 1.05
N ASN A 524 -22.38 -3.81 1.79
CA ASN A 524 -23.80 -3.54 1.60
C ASN A 524 -24.00 -2.38 0.58
N SER A 525 -24.03 -2.72 -0.71
CA SER A 525 -24.33 -1.78 -1.80
C SER A 525 -25.59 -2.21 -2.58
N GLY A 526 -26.73 -1.62 -2.24
CA GLY A 526 -28.01 -1.85 -2.90
C GLY A 526 -28.96 -2.77 -2.12
N SER A 527 -29.71 -3.62 -2.82
CA SER A 527 -30.76 -4.48 -2.24
C SER A 527 -30.26 -5.82 -1.68
N SER A 528 -28.98 -6.14 -1.84
CA SER A 528 -28.38 -7.39 -1.38
C SER A 528 -26.87 -7.19 -1.18
N PRO A 529 -26.27 -7.68 -0.07
CA PRO A 529 -24.83 -7.54 0.14
C PRO A 529 -24.00 -8.29 -0.92
N LEU A 530 -22.98 -7.62 -1.43
CA LEU A 530 -21.86 -8.28 -2.10
C LEU A 530 -21.00 -8.95 -1.01
N TYR A 531 -20.43 -10.12 -1.32
CA TYR A 531 -19.55 -10.82 -0.39
C TYR A 531 -18.36 -11.46 -1.12
N ALA A 532 -17.28 -11.78 -0.40
CA ALA A 532 -16.22 -12.66 -0.89
C ALA A 532 -15.99 -13.76 0.16
N SER A 533 -15.97 -15.02 -0.26
CA SER A 533 -15.82 -16.15 0.66
C SER A 533 -14.44 -16.17 1.31
N VAL A 534 -14.46 -16.36 2.63
CA VAL A 534 -13.32 -16.59 3.51
C VAL A 534 -13.48 -18.00 4.06
N VAL A 535 -12.49 -18.87 3.82
CA VAL A 535 -12.61 -20.29 4.15
C VAL A 535 -11.24 -20.87 4.48
N ALA A 536 -11.18 -21.78 5.45
CA ALA A 536 -9.95 -22.45 5.84
C ALA A 536 -9.25 -23.18 4.68
N THR A 537 -7.97 -22.87 4.47
CA THR A 537 -7.07 -23.64 3.60
C THR A 537 -6.76 -24.99 4.27
N TYR A 538 -7.50 -26.03 3.91
CA TYR A 538 -7.41 -27.34 4.53
C TYR A 538 -6.00 -27.93 4.44
N GLY A 539 -5.37 -28.17 5.59
CA GLY A 539 -4.00 -28.68 5.71
C GLY A 539 -3.03 -27.72 6.42
N SER A 540 -3.34 -26.42 6.53
CA SER A 540 -2.57 -25.53 7.41
C SER A 540 -3.01 -25.70 8.87
N PRO A 541 -2.12 -26.06 9.82
CA PRO A 541 -2.47 -26.23 11.23
C PRO A 541 -2.82 -24.91 11.94
N ASN A 542 -2.52 -23.77 11.33
CA ASN A 542 -2.52 -22.46 11.99
C ASN A 542 -3.63 -21.50 11.48
N TYR A 543 -4.36 -21.88 10.42
CA TYR A 543 -5.29 -21.03 9.66
C TYR A 543 -4.63 -19.76 9.09
N GLN A 544 -4.20 -19.82 7.84
CA GLN A 544 -3.49 -18.72 7.18
C GLN A 544 -4.40 -17.48 7.03
N TRP A 545 -3.85 -16.30 7.32
CA TRP A 545 -4.48 -15.03 6.96
C TRP A 545 -4.40 -14.84 5.45
N VAL A 546 -5.49 -14.37 4.85
CA VAL A 546 -5.58 -14.16 3.41
C VAL A 546 -6.22 -12.80 3.11
N ASN A 547 -5.67 -12.08 2.13
CA ASN A 547 -6.27 -10.85 1.64
C ASN A 547 -7.54 -11.18 0.84
N ARG A 548 -8.62 -10.44 1.07
CA ARG A 548 -9.87 -10.52 0.28
C ARG A 548 -10.32 -9.12 -0.08
N SER A 549 -10.79 -8.94 -1.32
CA SER A 549 -11.31 -7.66 -1.76
C SER A 549 -12.62 -7.75 -2.55
N ILE A 550 -13.41 -6.68 -2.48
CA ILE A 550 -14.73 -6.54 -3.11
C ILE A 550 -14.78 -5.19 -3.84
N GLU A 551 -14.93 -5.25 -5.17
CA GLU A 551 -15.14 -4.07 -6.00
C GLU A 551 -16.64 -3.77 -6.17
N PHE A 552 -17.03 -2.55 -5.77
CA PHE A 552 -18.42 -2.08 -5.82
C PHE A 552 -18.51 -0.65 -6.36
N THR A 553 -19.70 -0.27 -6.83
CA THR A 553 -20.06 1.13 -7.12
C THR A 553 -20.93 1.63 -5.98
N ALA A 554 -20.64 2.83 -5.45
CA ALA A 554 -21.38 3.39 -4.33
C ALA A 554 -22.76 3.88 -4.78
N THR A 555 -23.83 3.29 -4.24
CA THR A 555 -25.22 3.71 -4.46
C THR A 555 -25.71 4.73 -3.43
N SER A 556 -24.86 5.07 -2.45
CA SER A 556 -25.14 5.84 -1.23
C SER A 556 -23.85 6.55 -0.79
N THR A 557 -23.97 7.63 0.00
CA THR A 557 -22.80 8.30 0.62
C THR A 557 -22.22 7.54 1.82
N THR A 558 -22.88 6.46 2.23
CA THR A 558 -22.42 5.52 3.25
C THR A 558 -22.65 4.07 2.83
N SER A 559 -21.77 3.15 3.22
CA SER A 559 -21.97 1.70 3.06
C SER A 559 -21.56 0.97 4.34
N GLU A 560 -22.28 -0.09 4.67
CA GLU A 560 -21.83 -1.05 5.69
C GLU A 560 -20.84 -2.03 5.07
N VAL A 561 -19.72 -2.27 5.76
CA VAL A 561 -18.68 -3.23 5.36
C VAL A 561 -18.23 -4.04 6.55
N GLY A 562 -17.66 -5.23 6.33
CA GLY A 562 -17.01 -6.02 7.38
C GLY A 562 -17.21 -7.52 7.25
N LEU A 563 -17.04 -8.22 8.38
CA LEU A 563 -17.02 -9.68 8.46
C LEU A 563 -18.39 -10.25 8.86
N TYR A 564 -18.79 -11.35 8.21
CA TYR A 564 -20.01 -12.09 8.50
C TYR A 564 -19.71 -13.60 8.56
N LEU A 565 -20.08 -14.23 9.67
CA LEU A 565 -20.21 -15.69 9.80
C LEU A 565 -21.68 -16.06 9.52
N PRO A 566 -21.99 -16.66 8.35
CA PRO A 566 -23.31 -17.21 8.08
C PRO A 566 -23.59 -18.46 8.94
N PRO A 567 -24.86 -18.90 9.04
CA PRO A 567 -25.26 -20.05 9.85
C PRO A 567 -24.40 -21.30 9.61
N GLY A 568 -23.71 -21.77 10.64
CA GLY A 568 -22.71 -22.83 10.54
C GLY A 568 -22.56 -23.69 11.80
N PRO A 569 -21.54 -24.56 11.83
CA PRO A 569 -21.15 -25.26 13.06
C PRO A 569 -20.46 -24.31 14.06
N THR A 570 -19.94 -24.87 15.16
CA THR A 570 -19.01 -24.15 16.04
C THR A 570 -17.72 -23.81 15.28
N GLY A 571 -17.35 -22.54 15.25
CA GLY A 571 -16.21 -22.06 14.48
C GLY A 571 -15.92 -20.57 14.69
N PHE A 572 -14.93 -20.04 13.98
CA PHE A 572 -14.52 -18.65 14.07
C PHE A 572 -14.14 -18.06 12.71
N ALA A 573 -14.18 -16.73 12.62
CA ALA A 573 -13.29 -15.97 11.75
C ALA A 573 -12.82 -14.69 12.42
N ALA A 574 -11.73 -14.13 11.92
CA ALA A 574 -11.22 -12.83 12.30
C ALA A 574 -10.98 -11.95 11.07
N ILE A 575 -10.94 -10.64 11.30
CA ILE A 575 -10.66 -9.57 10.34
C ILE A 575 -9.64 -8.60 10.93
N ASP A 576 -8.74 -8.11 10.07
CA ASP A 576 -7.66 -7.17 10.39
C ASP A 576 -7.33 -6.31 9.16
N ASN A 577 -6.71 -5.14 9.37
CA ASN A 577 -6.33 -4.13 8.37
C ASN A 577 -7.37 -3.95 7.24
N ILE A 578 -8.60 -3.52 7.57
CA ILE A 578 -9.62 -3.20 6.55
C ILE A 578 -9.34 -1.84 5.87
N GLU A 579 -9.46 -1.78 4.55
CA GLU A 579 -9.25 -0.56 3.76
C GLU A 579 -10.38 -0.35 2.73
N VAL A 580 -10.66 0.92 2.40
CA VAL A 580 -11.61 1.29 1.33
C VAL A 580 -11.01 2.37 0.43
N VAL A 581 -10.43 1.96 -0.70
CA VAL A 581 -9.79 2.84 -1.68
C VAL A 581 -10.79 3.19 -2.79
N GLN A 582 -10.91 4.47 -3.18
CA GLN A 582 -11.62 4.84 -4.40
C GLN A 582 -10.83 4.35 -5.62
N ILE A 583 -11.46 3.57 -6.50
CA ILE A 583 -10.83 3.02 -7.71
C ILE A 583 -11.42 3.63 -8.98
N SER A 584 -10.59 3.71 -10.00
CA SER A 584 -11.01 4.03 -11.36
C SER A 584 -12.08 3.05 -11.85
N GLN A 585 -12.93 3.52 -12.77
CA GLN A 585 -13.93 2.70 -13.45
C GLN A 585 -13.47 2.40 -14.88
N PRO A 586 -12.62 1.36 -15.09
CA PRO A 586 -12.31 0.93 -16.44
C PRO A 586 -13.57 0.41 -17.13
N SER A 587 -13.69 0.67 -18.42
CA SER A 587 -14.70 0.04 -19.26
C SER A 587 -14.48 -1.48 -19.24
N THR A 588 -15.40 -2.21 -18.61
CA THR A 588 -15.35 -3.67 -18.51
C THR A 588 -16.42 -4.30 -19.39
N THR A 589 -16.09 -5.44 -20.00
CA THR A 589 -17.04 -6.29 -20.72
C THR A 589 -17.18 -7.61 -19.97
N LEU A 590 -18.42 -8.04 -19.74
CA LEU A 590 -18.75 -9.29 -19.06
C LEU A 590 -19.11 -10.35 -20.11
N TYR A 591 -18.56 -11.55 -19.95
CA TYR A 591 -18.73 -12.69 -20.82
C TYR A 591 -19.21 -13.89 -19.99
N GLU A 592 -20.47 -14.27 -20.15
CA GLU A 592 -21.10 -15.36 -19.40
C GLU A 592 -20.50 -16.74 -19.81
N ALA A 593 -20.26 -17.64 -18.85
CA ALA A 593 -19.60 -18.91 -19.12
C ALA A 593 -20.52 -19.92 -19.86
N GLU A 594 -21.82 -19.90 -19.57
CA GLU A 594 -22.83 -20.72 -20.25
C GLU A 594 -23.07 -20.25 -21.70
N SER A 595 -22.76 -18.98 -22.00
CA SER A 595 -22.71 -18.43 -23.36
C SER A 595 -21.40 -18.71 -24.11
N SER A 596 -20.36 -19.18 -23.42
CA SER A 596 -19.02 -19.41 -23.98
C SER A 596 -18.85 -20.79 -24.64
N SER A 597 -17.77 -21.01 -25.38
CA SER A 597 -17.49 -22.32 -26.00
C SER A 597 -17.01 -23.31 -24.93
N ARG A 598 -17.40 -24.59 -25.03
CA ARG A 598 -17.06 -25.65 -24.05
C ARG A 598 -16.76 -26.98 -24.72
N GLY A 599 -16.03 -27.82 -23.99
CA GLY A 599 -15.95 -29.27 -24.21
C GLY A 599 -15.97 -29.97 -22.85
N GLY A 600 -16.67 -31.11 -22.75
CA GLY A 600 -16.92 -31.82 -21.49
C GLY A 600 -17.93 -31.12 -20.56
N ALA A 601 -17.65 -29.86 -20.25
CA ALA A 601 -18.35 -29.06 -19.25
C ALA A 601 -19.84 -28.78 -19.54
N GLU A 602 -20.64 -28.84 -18.48
CA GLU A 602 -22.10 -28.72 -18.47
C GLU A 602 -22.59 -27.30 -18.11
N ILE A 603 -23.74 -26.89 -18.67
CA ILE A 603 -24.47 -25.72 -18.16
C ILE A 603 -25.35 -26.16 -16.98
N LEU A 604 -25.26 -25.43 -15.87
CA LEU A 604 -26.08 -25.59 -14.68
C LEU A 604 -26.82 -24.28 -14.37
N THR A 605 -27.82 -24.33 -13.49
CA THR A 605 -28.65 -23.16 -13.12
C THR A 605 -28.57 -22.86 -11.63
N GLY A 606 -28.51 -21.58 -11.26
CA GLY A 606 -28.41 -21.14 -9.86
C GLY A 606 -28.81 -19.69 -9.66
N ALA A 607 -29.56 -19.41 -8.59
CA ALA A 607 -30.10 -18.07 -8.30
C ALA A 607 -29.06 -17.01 -7.86
N THR A 608 -27.80 -17.41 -7.74
CA THR A 608 -26.63 -16.62 -7.33
C THR A 608 -25.68 -16.30 -8.49
N ALA A 609 -25.88 -16.96 -9.64
CA ALA A 609 -25.08 -16.80 -10.85
C ALA A 609 -25.59 -15.60 -11.68
N SER A 610 -24.72 -15.01 -12.49
CA SER A 610 -25.14 -14.09 -13.55
C SER A 610 -26.05 -14.82 -14.54
N GLY A 611 -27.01 -14.11 -15.12
CA GLY A 611 -28.06 -14.69 -15.97
C GLY A 611 -28.98 -15.75 -15.32
N GLY A 612 -28.67 -16.24 -14.11
CA GLY A 612 -29.28 -17.41 -13.49
C GLY A 612 -28.65 -18.76 -13.89
N ALA A 613 -27.53 -18.77 -14.62
CA ALA A 613 -26.88 -19.96 -15.15
C ALA A 613 -25.34 -19.85 -15.08
N TYR A 614 -24.66 -20.99 -15.07
CA TYR A 614 -23.20 -21.08 -14.92
C TYR A 614 -22.67 -22.39 -15.52
N VAL A 615 -21.35 -22.60 -15.48
CA VAL A 615 -20.71 -23.83 -15.97
C VAL A 615 -20.11 -24.66 -14.85
N GLY A 616 -20.33 -25.97 -14.89
CA GLY A 616 -19.70 -26.97 -14.04
C GLY A 616 -19.22 -28.19 -14.84
N GLY A 617 -18.81 -29.27 -14.16
CA GLY A 617 -18.31 -30.47 -14.84
C GLY A 617 -17.01 -30.21 -15.61
N ILE A 618 -16.06 -29.49 -15.01
CA ILE A 618 -14.73 -29.23 -15.59
C ILE A 618 -13.76 -30.25 -14.94
N ASP A 619 -14.10 -31.53 -15.10
CA ASP A 619 -13.80 -32.57 -14.11
C ASP A 619 -12.85 -33.64 -14.67
N ASP A 620 -12.84 -33.86 -15.99
CA ASP A 620 -11.98 -34.81 -16.70
C ASP A 620 -10.89 -34.14 -17.57
N PRO A 621 -9.70 -34.77 -17.73
CA PRO A 621 -8.62 -34.27 -18.60
C PRO A 621 -9.03 -34.02 -20.06
N GLY A 622 -9.22 -32.75 -20.40
CA GLY A 622 -9.69 -32.31 -21.72
C GLY A 622 -10.83 -31.30 -21.64
N ASP A 623 -11.55 -31.27 -20.52
CA ASP A 623 -12.69 -30.38 -20.28
C ASP A 623 -12.26 -28.91 -20.24
N PHE A 624 -13.13 -28.01 -20.74
CA PHE A 624 -12.81 -26.59 -20.79
C PHE A 624 -14.01 -25.65 -20.91
N VAL A 625 -13.75 -24.38 -20.56
CA VAL A 625 -14.51 -23.19 -20.97
C VAL A 625 -13.60 -22.28 -21.77
N GLN A 626 -14.06 -21.77 -22.91
CA GLN A 626 -13.34 -20.85 -23.77
C GLN A 626 -14.20 -19.63 -24.10
N PHE A 627 -13.87 -18.52 -23.46
CA PHE A 627 -14.42 -17.20 -23.73
C PHE A 627 -13.82 -16.66 -25.04
N THR A 628 -14.65 -16.07 -25.89
CA THR A 628 -14.18 -15.28 -27.05
C THR A 628 -14.38 -13.81 -26.70
N VAL A 629 -13.29 -13.08 -26.56
CA VAL A 629 -13.28 -11.72 -26.00
C VAL A 629 -12.77 -10.70 -27.01
N THR A 630 -13.21 -9.46 -26.90
CA THR A 630 -12.71 -8.34 -27.72
C THR A 630 -11.89 -7.37 -26.86
N ALA A 631 -10.69 -7.03 -27.31
CA ALA A 631 -9.82 -6.02 -26.72
C ALA A 631 -9.72 -4.81 -27.66
N PRO A 632 -9.92 -3.55 -27.18
CA PRO A 632 -9.87 -2.35 -28.03
C PRO A 632 -8.47 -2.03 -28.56
N ALA A 633 -7.42 -2.45 -27.86
CA ALA A 633 -6.01 -2.33 -28.24
C ALA A 633 -5.25 -3.60 -27.83
N ALA A 634 -4.02 -3.77 -28.32
CA ALA A 634 -3.12 -4.78 -27.78
C ALA A 634 -2.56 -4.32 -26.42
N GLY A 635 -2.29 -5.26 -25.51
CA GLY A 635 -1.75 -4.95 -24.18
C GLY A 635 -2.18 -5.96 -23.10
N GLU A 636 -1.79 -5.69 -21.86
CA GLU A 636 -2.21 -6.45 -20.68
C GLU A 636 -3.59 -6.01 -20.19
N TYR A 637 -4.48 -6.97 -19.98
CA TYR A 637 -5.83 -6.77 -19.45
C TYR A 637 -6.01 -7.59 -18.17
N ARG A 638 -6.87 -7.11 -17.27
CA ARG A 638 -7.32 -7.83 -16.11
C ARG A 638 -8.53 -8.69 -16.48
N ALA A 639 -8.39 -10.01 -16.39
CA ALA A 639 -9.50 -10.95 -16.43
C ALA A 639 -9.90 -11.32 -15.00
N GLU A 640 -11.13 -11.00 -14.63
CA GLU A 640 -11.77 -11.45 -13.40
C GLU A 640 -12.66 -12.64 -13.71
N ILE A 641 -12.35 -13.78 -13.11
CA ILE A 641 -13.11 -15.01 -13.28
C ILE A 641 -13.92 -15.22 -12.00
N VAL A 642 -15.24 -15.16 -12.10
CA VAL A 642 -16.12 -15.45 -10.96
C VAL A 642 -16.38 -16.95 -10.87
N GLN A 643 -16.23 -17.50 -9.66
CA GLN A 643 -16.09 -18.93 -9.44
C GLN A 643 -16.83 -19.43 -8.19
N ALA A 644 -17.12 -20.73 -8.18
CA ALA A 644 -17.48 -21.46 -6.97
C ALA A 644 -16.69 -22.77 -6.92
N ASN A 645 -15.97 -22.97 -5.81
CA ASN A 645 -15.21 -24.16 -5.50
C ASN A 645 -15.71 -24.70 -4.15
N GLY A 646 -16.81 -25.44 -4.20
CA GLY A 646 -17.38 -26.13 -3.03
C GLY A 646 -16.64 -27.43 -2.66
N SER A 647 -15.41 -27.63 -3.14
CA SER A 647 -14.60 -28.79 -2.79
C SER A 647 -13.95 -28.63 -1.40
N GLY A 648 -13.15 -29.63 -0.99
CA GLY A 648 -12.42 -29.61 0.29
C GLY A 648 -11.14 -28.77 0.28
N GLY A 649 -10.72 -28.17 -0.84
CA GLY A 649 -9.42 -27.49 -0.92
C GLY A 649 -9.22 -26.66 -2.19
N LEU A 650 -7.95 -26.36 -2.50
CA LEU A 650 -7.58 -25.56 -3.66
C LEU A 650 -7.80 -26.33 -4.97
N SER A 651 -8.41 -25.66 -5.95
CA SER A 651 -8.57 -26.16 -7.32
C SER A 651 -7.73 -25.31 -8.29
N SER A 652 -7.49 -25.79 -9.51
CA SER A 652 -6.77 -25.03 -10.53
C SER A 652 -7.11 -25.45 -11.96
N LEU A 653 -7.13 -24.48 -12.89
CA LEU A 653 -7.31 -24.71 -14.32
C LEU A 653 -6.12 -24.17 -15.12
N ALA A 654 -5.75 -24.86 -16.19
CA ALA A 654 -4.74 -24.40 -17.13
C ALA A 654 -5.34 -23.29 -18.02
N LEU A 655 -4.70 -22.11 -18.00
CA LEU A 655 -5.02 -20.97 -18.85
C LEU A 655 -4.24 -21.05 -20.17
N ALA A 656 -4.96 -20.92 -21.28
CA ALA A 656 -4.40 -20.62 -22.58
C ALA A 656 -5.04 -19.35 -23.17
N VAL A 657 -4.22 -18.51 -23.81
CA VAL A 657 -4.64 -17.28 -24.49
C VAL A 657 -4.29 -17.41 -25.97
N ASN A 658 -5.26 -17.20 -26.85
CA ASN A 658 -5.11 -17.36 -28.31
C ASN A 658 -4.52 -18.72 -28.73
N GLY A 659 -4.82 -19.77 -27.96
CA GLY A 659 -4.35 -21.15 -28.18
C GLY A 659 -2.97 -21.47 -27.58
N ALA A 660 -2.20 -20.49 -27.11
CA ALA A 660 -0.95 -20.73 -26.40
C ALA A 660 -1.22 -20.91 -24.89
N THR A 661 -0.75 -22.00 -24.30
CA THR A 661 -0.73 -22.15 -22.83
C THR A 661 0.08 -21.01 -22.21
N LYS A 662 -0.48 -20.37 -21.18
CA LYS A 662 0.12 -19.21 -20.51
C LYS A 662 0.45 -19.48 -19.05
N ALA A 663 -0.49 -20.00 -18.27
CA ALA A 663 -0.35 -20.16 -16.83
C ALA A 663 -1.27 -21.25 -16.27
N THR A 664 -1.15 -21.50 -14.97
CA THR A 664 -2.17 -22.16 -14.17
C THR A 664 -2.87 -21.11 -13.32
N VAL A 665 -4.20 -21.13 -13.29
CA VAL A 665 -5.03 -20.24 -12.48
C VAL A 665 -5.50 -21.01 -11.25
N PRO A 666 -5.13 -20.58 -10.03
CA PRO A 666 -5.62 -21.18 -8.80
C PRO A 666 -7.01 -20.63 -8.42
N PHE A 667 -7.86 -21.50 -7.89
CA PHE A 667 -9.23 -21.20 -7.48
C PHE A 667 -9.41 -21.58 -6.00
N PRO A 668 -9.30 -20.62 -5.07
CA PRO A 668 -9.52 -20.84 -3.63
C PRO A 668 -10.84 -21.54 -3.33
N ARG A 669 -10.89 -22.28 -2.22
CA ARG A 669 -12.14 -22.88 -1.73
C ARG A 669 -13.16 -21.77 -1.44
N THR A 670 -14.38 -21.91 -1.98
CA THR A 670 -15.52 -21.07 -1.60
C THR A 670 -16.40 -21.80 -0.59
N GLU A 671 -17.39 -21.10 -0.04
CA GLU A 671 -18.28 -21.65 0.97
C GLU A 671 -19.04 -22.92 0.52
N ALA A 672 -19.49 -22.97 -0.73
CA ALA A 672 -20.28 -24.06 -1.32
C ALA A 672 -20.29 -23.96 -2.86
N TRP A 673 -20.77 -25.03 -3.50
CA TRP A 673 -21.11 -25.04 -4.93
C TRP A 673 -22.27 -24.09 -5.24
N GLY A 674 -22.25 -23.50 -6.44
CA GLY A 674 -23.29 -22.55 -6.86
C GLY A 674 -23.39 -21.30 -5.98
N GLN A 675 -22.28 -20.79 -5.43
CA GLN A 675 -22.22 -19.55 -4.63
C GLN A 675 -21.14 -18.62 -5.20
N PHE A 676 -21.57 -17.65 -6.01
CA PHE A 676 -20.70 -16.88 -6.91
C PHE A 676 -20.47 -15.41 -6.51
N SER A 677 -21.28 -14.84 -5.59
CA SER A 677 -21.19 -13.41 -5.25
C SER A 677 -19.76 -13.03 -4.91
N ARG A 678 -19.20 -12.10 -5.70
CA ARG A 678 -17.81 -11.58 -5.74
C ARG A 678 -16.69 -12.56 -5.33
N ASN A 679 -16.88 -13.85 -5.58
CA ASN A 679 -15.84 -14.88 -5.51
C ASN A 679 -14.97 -14.80 -6.78
N VAL A 680 -14.13 -13.78 -6.83
CA VAL A 680 -13.29 -13.42 -7.99
C VAL A 680 -11.89 -14.00 -7.85
N VAL A 681 -11.42 -14.70 -8.88
CA VAL A 681 -9.98 -14.85 -9.14
C VAL A 681 -9.56 -13.83 -10.20
N THR A 682 -8.50 -13.08 -9.92
CA THR A 682 -7.94 -12.08 -10.86
C THR A 682 -6.74 -12.68 -11.57
N VAL A 683 -6.68 -12.54 -12.90
CA VAL A 683 -5.55 -12.99 -13.72
C VAL A 683 -5.18 -11.94 -14.77
N PRO A 684 -3.90 -11.54 -14.89
CA PRO A 684 -3.44 -10.71 -16.01
C PRO A 684 -3.39 -11.56 -17.30
N VAL A 685 -3.85 -10.98 -18.41
CA VAL A 685 -3.86 -11.61 -19.74
C VAL A 685 -3.41 -10.62 -20.83
N THR A 686 -2.33 -10.97 -21.53
CA THR A 686 -1.83 -10.17 -22.66
C THR A 686 -2.62 -10.52 -23.93
N LEU A 687 -3.34 -9.54 -24.47
CA LEU A 687 -4.24 -9.69 -25.62
C LEU A 687 -3.77 -8.88 -26.83
N ALA A 688 -4.13 -9.34 -28.03
CA ALA A 688 -3.99 -8.57 -29.27
C ALA A 688 -5.21 -7.65 -29.48
N ALA A 689 -5.08 -6.61 -30.31
CA ALA A 689 -6.22 -5.78 -30.67
C ALA A 689 -7.27 -6.59 -31.46
N GLY A 690 -8.56 -6.43 -31.12
CA GLY A 690 -9.67 -7.17 -31.74
C GLY A 690 -10.02 -8.46 -30.98
N SER A 691 -10.40 -9.50 -31.73
CA SER A 691 -10.90 -10.76 -31.16
C SER A 691 -9.77 -11.66 -30.64
N ASN A 692 -9.93 -12.17 -29.44
CA ASN A 692 -9.02 -13.10 -28.75
C ASN A 692 -9.81 -14.28 -28.16
N THR A 693 -9.12 -15.36 -27.78
CA THR A 693 -9.70 -16.42 -26.95
C THR A 693 -8.99 -16.53 -25.61
N ILE A 694 -9.77 -16.71 -24.54
CA ILE A 694 -9.28 -17.04 -23.19
C ILE A 694 -9.89 -18.40 -22.83
N LYS A 695 -9.04 -19.42 -22.68
CA LYS A 695 -9.45 -20.80 -22.41
C LYS A 695 -8.97 -21.23 -21.02
N LEU A 696 -9.88 -21.72 -20.20
CA LEU A 696 -9.59 -22.39 -18.93
C LEU A 696 -9.90 -23.87 -19.11
N SER A 697 -8.91 -24.74 -18.92
CA SER A 697 -9.03 -26.19 -19.14
C SER A 697 -8.63 -26.99 -17.91
N LYS A 698 -9.26 -28.16 -17.70
CA LYS A 698 -8.87 -29.13 -16.68
C LYS A 698 -7.43 -29.63 -16.95
N PRO A 699 -6.49 -29.51 -15.99
CA PRO A 699 -5.13 -30.03 -16.16
C PRO A 699 -5.11 -31.55 -16.34
N ALA A 700 -4.10 -32.08 -17.04
CA ALA A 700 -3.99 -33.51 -17.32
C ALA A 700 -3.86 -34.40 -16.07
N THR A 701 -3.42 -33.82 -14.95
CA THR A 701 -3.33 -34.46 -13.63
C THR A 701 -3.65 -33.43 -12.54
N GLY A 702 -4.52 -33.78 -11.59
CA GLY A 702 -4.85 -32.91 -10.44
C GLY A 702 -5.91 -31.84 -10.73
N GLY A 703 -5.68 -30.62 -10.25
CA GLY A 703 -6.52 -29.44 -10.52
C GLY A 703 -7.83 -29.30 -9.73
N GLY A 704 -8.18 -30.23 -8.82
CA GLY A 704 -9.41 -30.14 -8.03
C GLY A 704 -10.67 -30.04 -8.90
N TYR A 705 -11.69 -29.30 -8.44
CA TYR A 705 -12.94 -29.05 -9.16
C TYR A 705 -13.39 -27.59 -8.97
N VAL A 706 -13.95 -26.95 -9.99
CA VAL A 706 -14.43 -25.56 -9.92
C VAL A 706 -15.57 -25.32 -10.90
N GLN A 707 -16.52 -24.47 -10.51
CA GLN A 707 -17.61 -23.96 -11.34
C GLN A 707 -17.33 -22.50 -11.70
N LEU A 708 -17.70 -22.08 -12.91
CA LEU A 708 -17.41 -20.75 -13.46
C LEU A 708 -18.72 -20.04 -13.85
N ASP A 709 -18.86 -18.79 -13.41
CA ASP A 709 -20.03 -17.93 -13.62
C ASP A 709 -19.81 -17.06 -14.87
N TYR A 710 -18.92 -16.06 -14.76
CA TYR A 710 -18.52 -15.20 -15.88
C TYR A 710 -17.05 -14.81 -15.82
N LEU A 711 -16.55 -14.33 -16.97
CA LEU A 711 -15.30 -13.59 -17.08
C LEU A 711 -15.62 -12.10 -17.32
N ARG A 712 -15.18 -11.21 -16.43
CA ARG A 712 -15.22 -9.76 -16.62
C ARG A 712 -13.83 -9.27 -17.03
N LEU A 713 -13.73 -8.64 -18.19
CA LEU A 713 -12.47 -8.20 -18.80
C LEU A 713 -12.41 -6.67 -18.88
N GLY A 714 -11.28 -6.07 -18.50
CA GLY A 714 -11.00 -4.65 -18.71
C GLY A 714 -9.54 -4.31 -18.41
N ALA A 715 -9.20 -3.03 -18.39
CA ALA A 715 -7.94 -2.60 -17.77
C ALA A 715 -7.99 -2.88 -16.25
N ALA A 716 -6.84 -3.04 -15.60
CA ALA A 716 -6.79 -3.18 -14.14
C ALA A 716 -7.31 -1.89 -13.46
N PRO A 717 -8.30 -1.95 -12.54
CA PRO A 717 -8.76 -0.76 -11.82
C PRO A 717 -7.66 -0.27 -10.88
N GLN A 718 -7.04 0.85 -11.24
CA GLN A 718 -6.09 1.56 -10.42
C GLN A 718 -6.79 2.43 -9.35
N PRO A 719 -6.16 2.68 -8.20
CA PRO A 719 -6.61 3.71 -7.25
C PRO A 719 -6.79 5.08 -7.90
N VAL A 720 -7.70 5.88 -7.36
CA VAL A 720 -7.90 7.28 -7.78
C VAL A 720 -6.97 8.17 -6.97
N TYR A 721 -5.87 8.55 -7.58
CA TYR A 721 -4.94 9.54 -7.04
C TYR A 721 -5.50 10.97 -7.16
N GLY A 722 -5.19 11.83 -6.20
CA GLY A 722 -5.51 13.25 -6.34
C GLY A 722 -5.10 14.10 -5.15
N ALA A 723 -4.95 15.41 -5.38
CA ALA A 723 -4.51 16.35 -4.37
C ALA A 723 -5.46 16.37 -3.16
N ILE A 724 -4.93 15.93 -2.02
CA ILE A 724 -5.51 16.18 -0.69
C ILE A 724 -5.07 17.58 -0.26
N SER A 725 -6.02 18.43 0.13
CA SER A 725 -5.72 19.75 0.66
C SER A 725 -5.89 19.76 2.18
N ASP A 726 -4.77 19.82 2.89
CA ASP A 726 -4.74 20.00 4.35
C ASP A 726 -5.32 21.39 4.71
N VAL A 727 -6.20 21.42 5.70
CA VAL A 727 -6.80 22.63 6.28
C VAL A 727 -5.99 23.02 7.49
N ALA A 728 -5.52 24.27 7.53
CA ALA A 728 -4.75 24.77 8.66
C ALA A 728 -5.58 24.73 9.95
N VAL A 729 -5.13 23.91 10.92
CA VAL A 729 -5.64 23.88 12.29
C VAL A 729 -4.67 24.68 13.17
N PRO A 730 -5.03 25.89 13.64
CA PRO A 730 -4.17 26.67 14.52
C PRO A 730 -3.82 25.90 15.80
N ASN A 731 -2.53 25.89 16.14
CA ASN A 731 -2.00 25.19 17.32
C ASN A 731 -2.39 23.69 17.39
N ARG A 732 -2.34 22.97 16.25
CA ARG A 732 -2.80 21.57 16.11
C ARG A 732 -2.18 20.56 17.07
N GLY A 733 -0.91 20.77 17.44
CA GLY A 733 -0.15 19.98 18.41
C GLY A 733 0.19 20.77 19.67
N PHE A 734 -0.65 21.74 20.05
CA PHE A 734 -0.63 22.42 21.35
C PHE A 734 0.68 23.16 21.74
N GLU A 735 1.66 23.25 20.84
CA GLU A 735 2.99 23.81 21.05
C GLU A 735 3.06 25.29 21.43
N ALA A 736 2.07 26.11 21.04
CA ALA A 736 2.18 27.58 21.00
C ALA A 736 2.37 28.27 22.38
N ASN A 737 2.25 27.54 23.48
CA ASN A 737 2.45 28.05 24.84
C ASN A 737 3.31 27.08 25.67
N PRO A 738 3.94 27.54 26.76
CA PRO A 738 4.30 26.65 27.87
C PRO A 738 3.06 25.93 28.43
N PRO A 739 3.23 24.83 29.20
CA PRO A 739 2.13 24.13 29.90
C PRO A 739 1.11 25.08 30.55
N THR A 740 -0.16 24.97 30.16
CA THR A 740 -1.21 25.96 30.46
C THR A 740 -2.61 25.35 30.52
N GLN A 741 -3.49 25.90 31.36
CA GLN A 741 -4.95 25.60 31.38
C GLN A 741 -5.75 26.44 30.37
N SER A 742 -5.07 27.13 29.46
CA SER A 742 -5.67 27.91 28.36
C SER A 742 -4.82 27.77 27.09
N PRO A 743 -4.89 26.62 26.38
CA PRO A 743 -4.19 26.41 25.11
C PRO A 743 -4.61 27.44 24.05
N ALA A 744 -3.66 28.15 23.45
CA ALA A 744 -3.95 29.17 22.45
C ALA A 744 -4.70 28.60 21.22
N SER A 745 -5.68 29.35 20.74
CA SER A 745 -6.63 28.98 19.66
C SER A 745 -7.62 27.85 19.99
N TRP A 746 -7.56 27.26 21.18
CA TRP A 746 -8.52 26.28 21.68
C TRP A 746 -9.37 26.90 22.80
N GLY A 747 -10.65 26.54 22.86
CA GLY A 747 -11.59 26.96 23.90
C GLY A 747 -11.99 25.80 24.81
N THR A 748 -12.25 26.10 26.08
CA THR A 748 -12.55 25.11 27.12
C THR A 748 -13.99 25.26 27.63
N TRP A 749 -14.77 24.18 27.57
CA TRP A 749 -16.07 24.07 28.24
C TRP A 749 -15.96 23.13 29.45
N GLY A 750 -15.96 23.71 30.66
CA GLY A 750 -15.80 23.01 31.94
C GLY A 750 -17.03 22.24 32.45
N GLY A 751 -17.80 21.62 31.55
CA GLY A 751 -18.98 20.82 31.90
C GLY A 751 -20.23 21.64 32.18
N ALA A 752 -21.37 20.98 32.37
CA ALA A 752 -22.67 21.63 32.59
C ALA A 752 -22.74 22.49 33.88
N SER A 753 -21.82 22.27 34.83
CA SER A 753 -21.66 23.08 36.04
C SER A 753 -20.63 24.21 35.91
N GLY A 754 -19.85 24.23 34.82
CA GLY A 754 -18.67 25.10 34.65
C GLY A 754 -17.48 24.77 35.55
N ALA A 755 -17.58 23.77 36.43
CA ALA A 755 -16.63 23.50 37.51
C ALA A 755 -15.49 22.53 37.16
N SER A 756 -15.29 22.24 35.87
CA SER A 756 -14.26 21.30 35.36
C SER A 756 -13.32 21.91 34.32
N ALA A 757 -13.31 23.23 34.11
CA ALA A 757 -12.43 23.86 33.12
C ALA A 757 -10.94 23.72 33.49
N ASP A 758 -10.64 23.57 34.78
CA ASP A 758 -9.33 23.26 35.34
C ASP A 758 -8.86 21.81 35.08
N ALA A 759 -9.70 20.95 34.49
CA ALA A 759 -9.31 19.62 34.03
C ALA A 759 -8.61 19.64 32.65
N ASP A 760 -8.73 20.72 31.89
CA ASP A 760 -8.04 20.96 30.62
C ASP A 760 -6.68 21.60 30.89
N PHE A 761 -5.61 20.99 30.40
CA PHE A 761 -4.29 21.62 30.34
C PHE A 761 -3.40 21.02 29.26
N THR A 762 -2.34 21.76 28.90
CA THR A 762 -1.23 21.22 28.12
C THR A 762 -0.07 20.80 29.00
N GLU A 763 0.58 19.70 28.63
CA GLU A 763 1.74 19.11 29.32
C GLU A 763 2.71 18.48 28.30
N THR A 764 3.80 17.86 28.77
CA THR A 764 4.80 17.20 27.91
C THR A 764 4.37 15.79 27.47
N ASN A 765 5.28 15.04 26.83
CA ASN A 765 5.11 13.65 26.40
C ASN A 765 4.08 13.50 25.26
N ALA A 766 4.21 14.39 24.27
CA ALA A 766 3.43 14.43 23.02
C ALA A 766 3.68 13.23 22.11
N PHE A 767 2.90 13.13 21.02
CA PHE A 767 3.23 12.28 19.89
C PHE A 767 4.25 12.98 18.97
N GLU A 768 4.00 14.25 18.63
CA GLU A 768 4.85 15.09 17.78
C GLU A 768 5.04 16.47 18.42
N GLY A 769 6.30 16.92 18.51
CA GLY A 769 6.66 18.11 19.27
C GLY A 769 6.85 17.82 20.77
N THR A 770 6.87 18.86 21.58
CA THR A 770 7.15 18.81 23.02
C THR A 770 5.90 18.75 23.90
N LYS A 771 4.71 19.08 23.39
CA LYS A 771 3.48 19.29 24.18
C LYS A 771 2.24 18.63 23.57
N ARG A 772 1.28 18.30 24.44
CA ARG A 772 -0.03 17.73 24.10
C ARG A 772 -1.14 18.41 24.87
N LEU A 773 -2.39 18.18 24.45
CA LEU A 773 -3.57 18.41 25.28
C LEU A 773 -3.77 17.21 26.22
N THR A 774 -4.10 17.46 27.49
CA THR A 774 -4.51 16.45 28.46
C THR A 774 -5.78 16.89 29.20
N HIS A 775 -6.69 15.95 29.40
CA HIS A 775 -7.85 16.06 30.29
C HIS A 775 -7.63 15.17 31.51
N TYR A 776 -7.42 15.76 32.69
CA TYR A 776 -7.27 15.04 33.96
C TYR A 776 -7.74 15.89 35.16
N LYS A 777 -8.37 15.26 36.14
CA LYS A 777 -8.65 15.90 37.44
C LYS A 777 -8.68 14.88 38.58
N ALA A 778 -8.20 15.28 39.77
CA ALA A 778 -8.26 14.48 40.99
C ALA A 778 -9.68 14.36 41.62
N ALA A 779 -10.72 14.81 40.90
CA ALA A 779 -12.13 14.73 41.23
C ALA A 779 -12.91 14.39 39.94
N ALA A 780 -14.16 13.95 40.04
CA ALA A 780 -14.98 13.69 38.86
C ALA A 780 -15.15 14.97 38.01
N PHE A 781 -15.11 14.83 36.69
CA PHE A 781 -15.05 15.94 35.75
C PHE A 781 -15.80 15.65 34.45
N GLU A 782 -16.21 16.72 33.77
CA GLU A 782 -16.76 16.69 32.42
C GLU A 782 -16.21 17.91 31.69
N VAL A 783 -15.46 17.71 30.61
CA VAL A 783 -14.76 18.81 29.91
C VAL A 783 -14.71 18.55 28.41
N PHE A 784 -14.75 19.64 27.64
CA PHE A 784 -14.60 19.65 26.19
C PHE A 784 -13.62 20.76 25.81
N THR A 785 -12.61 20.44 25.01
CA THR A 785 -11.62 21.41 24.51
C THR A 785 -11.68 21.42 22.99
N ASP A 786 -12.05 22.55 22.42
CA ASP A 786 -12.48 22.62 21.02
C ASP A 786 -11.99 23.85 20.26
N GLN A 787 -11.97 23.72 18.95
CA GLN A 787 -11.68 24.79 18.01
C GLN A 787 -12.68 24.72 16.86
N THR A 788 -13.30 25.87 16.57
CA THR A 788 -14.17 26.02 15.40
C THR A 788 -13.36 26.63 14.26
N ILE A 789 -13.16 25.82 13.21
CA ILE A 789 -12.37 26.16 12.02
C ILE A 789 -13.34 26.65 10.94
N ALA A 790 -12.93 27.66 10.17
CA ALA A 790 -13.63 28.11 8.96
C ALA A 790 -12.97 27.50 7.71
N LEU A 791 -13.77 26.86 6.85
CA LEU A 791 -13.27 26.12 5.67
C LEU A 791 -14.35 26.04 4.58
N PRO A 792 -13.99 25.83 3.30
CA PRO A 792 -14.97 25.67 2.22
C PRO A 792 -15.94 24.51 2.44
N ASN A 793 -17.11 24.58 1.80
CA ASN A 793 -18.02 23.43 1.73
C ASN A 793 -17.40 22.27 0.92
N GLY A 794 -17.62 21.04 1.36
CA GLY A 794 -17.05 19.83 0.76
C GLY A 794 -17.04 18.65 1.75
N THR A 795 -16.47 17.52 1.34
CA THR A 795 -16.26 16.38 2.24
C THR A 795 -14.87 16.46 2.85
N TYR A 796 -14.79 16.28 4.16
CA TYR A 796 -13.57 16.35 4.94
C TYR A 796 -13.35 15.11 5.79
N THR A 797 -12.09 14.87 6.11
CA THR A 797 -11.63 13.91 7.09
C THR A 797 -10.89 14.67 8.19
N VAL A 798 -11.03 14.18 9.42
CA VAL A 798 -10.32 14.67 10.60
C VAL A 798 -9.57 13.50 11.23
N THR A 799 -8.30 13.67 11.59
CA THR A 799 -7.61 12.76 12.52
C THR A 799 -6.94 13.50 13.65
N ALA A 800 -6.62 12.77 14.72
CA ALA A 800 -5.70 13.19 15.76
C ALA A 800 -4.96 11.97 16.29
N TRP A 801 -3.84 12.17 16.98
CA TRP A 801 -3.30 11.14 17.85
C TRP A 801 -3.96 11.24 19.22
N GLY A 802 -4.33 10.10 19.81
CA GLY A 802 -4.99 10.07 21.12
C GLY A 802 -4.57 8.87 21.96
N GLU A 803 -4.53 9.07 23.28
CA GLU A 803 -4.32 8.03 24.28
C GLU A 803 -5.10 8.31 25.57
N GLY A 804 -5.20 7.34 26.48
CA GLY A 804 -5.86 7.54 27.76
C GLY A 804 -5.74 6.36 28.73
N GLY A 805 -5.88 6.66 30.02
CA GLY A 805 -5.82 5.67 31.10
C GLY A 805 -7.13 4.89 31.33
N GLY A 806 -8.19 5.19 30.56
CA GLY A 806 -9.49 4.55 30.68
C GLY A 806 -10.27 4.92 31.94
N GLY A 807 -11.44 4.29 32.08
CA GLY A 807 -12.38 4.48 33.19
C GLY A 807 -13.29 5.72 33.09
N GLN A 808 -13.16 6.53 32.03
CA GLN A 808 -14.18 7.52 31.68
C GLN A 808 -15.51 6.88 31.32
N SER A 809 -16.60 7.59 31.59
CA SER A 809 -17.95 7.25 31.08
C SER A 809 -18.12 7.57 29.58
N ALA A 810 -17.30 8.48 29.05
CA ALA A 810 -17.08 8.70 27.63
C ALA A 810 -15.79 9.51 27.42
N ALA A 811 -15.00 9.17 26.40
CA ALA A 811 -13.84 9.94 25.95
C ALA A 811 -13.68 9.77 24.43
N PHE A 812 -13.76 10.86 23.67
CA PHE A 812 -13.70 10.81 22.19
C PHE A 812 -13.14 12.09 21.55
N LEU A 813 -12.53 11.92 20.37
CA LEU A 813 -12.41 12.98 19.37
C LEU A 813 -13.81 13.27 18.82
N SER A 814 -14.22 14.55 18.83
CA SER A 814 -15.51 15.06 18.38
C SER A 814 -15.36 15.84 17.08
N VAL A 815 -16.30 15.67 16.14
CA VAL A 815 -16.51 16.60 15.02
C VAL A 815 -18.01 16.94 14.92
N LYS A 816 -18.34 18.24 14.98
CA LYS A 816 -19.72 18.76 14.98
C LYS A 816 -19.82 20.14 14.32
N ASN A 817 -21.02 20.73 14.31
CA ASN A 817 -21.31 22.06 13.79
C ASN A 817 -20.93 22.28 12.30
N TYR A 818 -20.85 21.23 11.50
CA TYR A 818 -20.50 21.27 10.06
C TYR A 818 -21.71 21.29 9.11
N GLY A 819 -22.91 21.34 9.66
CA GLY A 819 -24.17 21.51 8.94
C GLY A 819 -25.35 21.72 9.88
N ALA A 820 -26.43 22.31 9.37
CA ALA A 820 -27.63 22.57 10.17
C ALA A 820 -28.37 21.25 10.47
N GLY A 821 -28.48 20.90 11.76
CA GLY A 821 -29.18 19.68 12.20
C GLY A 821 -28.42 18.36 11.94
N VAL A 822 -27.14 18.43 11.55
CA VAL A 822 -26.30 17.24 11.31
C VAL A 822 -25.69 16.77 12.65
N PRO A 823 -25.71 15.46 12.97
CA PRO A 823 -25.23 14.96 14.27
C PRO A 823 -23.72 15.10 14.46
N GLU A 824 -23.29 15.03 15.72
CA GLU A 824 -21.88 14.91 16.11
C GLU A 824 -21.33 13.53 15.68
N LEU A 825 -20.19 13.52 14.99
CA LEU A 825 -19.40 12.32 14.70
C LEU A 825 -18.25 12.19 15.70
N LYS A 826 -17.82 10.94 15.94
CA LYS A 826 -16.91 10.58 17.04
C LYS A 826 -15.91 9.52 16.62
N SER A 827 -14.76 9.55 17.28
CA SER A 827 -13.77 8.47 17.33
C SER A 827 -13.34 8.31 18.80
N ASP A 828 -13.66 7.19 19.42
CA ASP A 828 -13.39 6.96 20.84
C ASP A 828 -11.88 6.81 21.12
N LEU A 829 -11.42 7.37 22.23
CA LEU A 829 -10.03 7.32 22.69
C LEU A 829 -9.67 5.91 23.21
N PRO A 830 -8.47 5.39 22.93
CA PRO A 830 -8.04 4.08 23.43
C PRO A 830 -7.77 4.15 24.95
N ALA A 831 -8.03 3.04 25.64
CA ALA A 831 -7.85 2.90 27.09
C ALA A 831 -6.57 2.13 27.46
N LEU A 832 -5.47 2.40 26.75
CA LEU A 832 -4.23 1.61 26.78
C LEU A 832 -3.15 2.17 27.74
N GLY A 833 -3.33 3.36 28.31
CA GLY A 833 -2.32 4.05 29.12
C GLY A 833 -1.24 4.76 28.29
N HIS A 834 -0.18 5.24 28.93
CA HIS A 834 0.93 5.96 28.29
C HIS A 834 2.23 5.13 28.28
N PRO A 835 3.05 5.15 27.20
CA PRO A 835 2.78 5.74 25.89
C PRO A 835 2.08 4.75 24.95
N ASN A 836 0.81 4.98 24.62
CA ASN A 836 0.07 4.13 23.68
C ASN A 836 -0.82 4.97 22.76
N TRP A 837 -0.22 6.00 22.15
CA TRP A 837 -0.84 6.78 21.10
C TRP A 837 -1.41 5.88 19.99
N ARG A 838 -2.69 6.07 19.67
CA ARG A 838 -3.37 5.50 18.50
C ARG A 838 -4.00 6.61 17.69
N ARG A 839 -4.12 6.41 16.38
CA ARG A 839 -4.75 7.38 15.50
C ARG A 839 -6.26 7.30 15.62
N LEU A 840 -6.86 8.47 15.86
CA LEU A 840 -8.30 8.71 15.92
C LEU A 840 -8.76 9.26 14.56
N SER A 841 -9.92 8.84 14.05
CA SER A 841 -10.36 9.24 12.71
C SER A 841 -11.86 9.47 12.57
N VAL A 842 -12.22 10.55 11.88
CA VAL A 842 -13.60 10.88 11.54
C VAL A 842 -13.68 11.27 10.06
N SER A 843 -14.15 10.33 9.24
CA SER A 843 -14.29 10.48 7.79
C SER A 843 -15.72 10.86 7.37
N GLY A 844 -15.87 11.40 6.16
CA GLY A 844 -17.17 11.74 5.59
C GLY A 844 -17.85 12.96 6.23
N VAL A 845 -17.07 13.91 6.74
CA VAL A 845 -17.57 15.17 7.32
C VAL A 845 -18.00 16.11 6.19
N VAL A 846 -19.28 16.04 5.79
CA VAL A 846 -19.82 16.87 4.69
C VAL A 846 -20.14 18.28 5.20
N VAL A 847 -19.17 19.18 5.09
CA VAL A 847 -19.29 20.60 5.46
C VAL A 847 -20.24 21.32 4.51
N THR A 848 -21.29 21.92 5.07
CA THR A 848 -22.35 22.62 4.32
C THR A 848 -22.57 24.07 4.73
N ASN A 849 -21.99 24.50 5.86
CA ASN A 849 -22.13 25.83 6.46
C ASN A 849 -20.83 26.64 6.54
N GLY A 850 -19.75 26.20 5.87
CA GLY A 850 -18.47 26.91 5.83
C GLY A 850 -17.58 26.75 7.08
N GLN A 851 -17.85 25.79 7.96
CA GLN A 851 -17.08 25.57 9.19
C GLN A 851 -17.17 24.12 9.69
N LEU A 852 -16.33 23.75 10.67
CA LEU A 852 -16.55 22.62 11.57
C LEU A 852 -16.00 22.95 12.96
N THR A 853 -16.53 22.30 13.99
CA THR A 853 -15.95 22.31 15.34
C THR A 853 -15.32 20.95 15.62
N VAL A 854 -14.03 20.93 15.93
CA VAL A 854 -13.26 19.75 16.32
C VAL A 854 -12.77 19.89 17.76
N GLY A 855 -12.67 18.80 18.52
CA GLY A 855 -12.15 18.84 19.89
C GLY A 855 -12.12 17.49 20.60
N MET A 856 -11.43 17.41 21.75
CA MET A 856 -11.52 16.26 22.65
C MET A 856 -12.65 16.49 23.66
N TYR A 857 -13.48 15.46 23.89
CA TYR A 857 -14.45 15.39 25.00
C TYR A 857 -14.02 14.31 25.97
N SER A 858 -14.12 14.58 27.28
CA SER A 858 -13.80 13.60 28.34
C SER A 858 -14.72 13.78 29.55
N LYS A 859 -15.29 12.67 30.04
CA LYS A 859 -16.16 12.63 31.22
C LYS A 859 -15.75 11.51 32.19
N GLY A 860 -14.86 11.87 33.11
CA GLY A 860 -14.19 10.95 34.04
C GLY A 860 -14.70 11.00 35.49
N SER A 861 -14.44 9.91 36.19
CA SER A 861 -14.31 9.90 37.65
C SER A 861 -12.98 10.53 38.08
N ALA A 862 -12.75 10.63 39.39
CA ALA A 862 -11.48 11.12 39.93
C ALA A 862 -10.29 10.29 39.42
N ASN A 863 -9.28 11.00 38.89
CA ASN A 863 -8.02 10.50 38.36
C ASN A 863 -8.07 9.77 37.01
N ASN A 864 -9.20 9.71 36.30
CA ASN A 864 -9.17 9.31 34.89
C ASN A 864 -8.46 10.38 34.06
N TRP A 865 -7.77 9.97 32.99
CA TRP A 865 -7.09 10.90 32.08
C TRP A 865 -7.17 10.44 30.61
N ALA A 866 -7.14 11.41 29.70
CA ALA A 866 -6.97 11.19 28.26
C ALA A 866 -6.19 12.36 27.64
N SER A 867 -5.49 12.12 26.54
CA SER A 867 -4.65 13.11 25.85
C SER A 867 -4.89 13.11 24.34
N LEU A 868 -4.68 14.27 23.71
CA LEU A 868 -4.83 14.49 22.28
C LEU A 868 -3.63 15.28 21.73
N ASP A 869 -3.20 14.95 20.51
CA ASP A 869 -2.13 15.63 19.79
C ASP A 869 -2.37 15.62 18.26
N GLN A 870 -1.71 16.53 17.54
CA GLN A 870 -1.72 16.72 16.08
C GLN A 870 -3.10 16.56 15.43
N VAL A 871 -3.99 17.52 15.71
CA VAL A 871 -5.31 17.56 15.06
C VAL A 871 -5.17 17.98 13.59
N GLU A 872 -5.33 17.01 12.69
CA GLU A 872 -5.26 17.19 11.25
C GLU A 872 -6.67 17.20 10.63
N VAL A 873 -6.92 18.12 9.71
CA VAL A 873 -8.18 18.22 8.96
C VAL A 873 -7.82 18.35 7.49
N TRP A 874 -8.41 17.55 6.60
CA TRP A 874 -8.14 17.64 5.16
C TRP A 874 -9.36 17.33 4.30
N ARG A 875 -9.33 17.82 3.06
CA ARG A 875 -10.40 17.63 2.07
C ARG A 875 -10.21 16.33 1.30
N GLN A 876 -11.32 15.63 1.03
CA GLN A 876 -11.38 14.45 0.15
C GLN A 876 -11.72 14.82 -1.30
#